data_AF-A0A7C6XFR2-F1
#
_entry.id   AF-A0A7C6XFR2-F1
#
_cell.length_a   1.000
_cell.length_b   1.000
_cell.length_c   1.000
_cell.angle_alpha   90.00
_cell.angle_beta   90.00
_cell.angle_gamma   90.00
#
_symmetry.space_group_name_H-M   'P 1'
#
loop_
_entity.id
_entity.type
_entity.pdbx_description
1 polymer ?
#
loop_
_entity_poly.entity_id
_entity_poly.type
_entity_poly.pdbx_seq_one_letter_code
_entity_poly.pdbx_strand_id
1 'polypeptide(L)'
;MADSTRIAYDGMMAHAAALAAEGRHSEAIAAYRHAASTYPDQPGPHYELGLLHHARGEVPEAIASFERTAALVPDDASIWNNLGVLHYAQGHYTQAEECYRRAVALDVDYSQAWYGLARTLDSLDEAIEAELAYRVCLRREPANARARERLDAVVPRAEAHATRHTRRLRVGFVSIWFERGQAYVTKMLRDALAQDHETFVFARTGGVYGRSMLETAGFWHVPNLHTFPDYEIPCDVLVRWIHENRLDAVVFNEEYDWNLVVAAKSTGVRVLTYLDYYRDEWTPLMRLYDGVLCSTLRTYNLVRSHCQAFYIGWAVDTALFAPADPRAATHTFFHNAGWLGIGYRKMTPAVITAFDMVSKDLPEVTLLVHAQVGTDKLPPESAAIVARHPRITYHVGTEPAPGLYHRGRILVFPSKLEGLGLPLPEGLACGLPAIATNAPPMNEFVIEGYNGLLVDVERTVTRADNIAFPETIVSTHDLADKMRALASAPDRIAAMGANARRFAEEQLSIDTLRRQLGRVLHRVIQDAPPAVSRRDRPTATVVASDSPPQPTVHLVGAQEANYPWGFENRLIAPLEALGYRVISTDYRQHRHDLAERIQQPASLVLVCRGEGIDPRIIRAAPCPTVLWYAEQLGTPDAADAAAMERRHELAFNIGAFDLVLSHDEGNLEVYRRLGAQRVAWLSTAAVDPAVHGVLDLPKRYDVTFVGTVTPRRAQILDALAQRCRLHRANVWNPRALNALYNESKIVLNLHLSDLPNTETRIAEVLGAGAFLITEALSSPHLLREGEHYVSVPTGDIAALHEAVAYYLAHDAEREAIARRGHAAILQGHTYRHRLQELLALAASLPGAPALPASPGSAYLAGDGTPGAPMGAISEPAGVVAATVLVDGS
;
A
#
# COMPACT_ATOMS: atom_id res chain seq x y z
N MET A 1 2.26 3.90 -47.83
CA MET A 1 1.01 4.60 -47.45
C MET A 1 1.16 5.41 -46.17
N ALA A 2 1.75 4.89 -45.08
CA ALA A 2 1.97 5.69 -43.86
C ALA A 2 2.80 6.98 -44.08
N ASP A 3 3.84 6.93 -44.93
CA ASP A 3 4.67 8.12 -45.22
C ASP A 3 3.94 9.21 -46.03
N SER A 4 3.06 8.86 -46.97
CA SER A 4 2.31 9.88 -47.74
C SER A 4 1.24 10.55 -46.90
N THR A 5 0.61 9.81 -45.98
CA THR A 5 -0.39 10.34 -45.05
C THR A 5 0.25 11.30 -44.04
N ARG A 6 1.45 10.99 -43.55
CA ARG A 6 2.22 11.87 -42.66
C ARG A 6 2.66 13.15 -43.37
N ILE A 7 3.22 13.04 -44.58
CA ILE A 7 3.63 14.22 -45.37
C ILE A 7 2.44 15.14 -45.66
N ALA A 8 1.26 14.58 -45.96
CA ALA A 8 0.05 15.37 -46.18
C ALA A 8 -0.41 16.09 -44.89
N TYR A 9 -0.43 15.40 -43.74
CA TYR A 9 -0.75 16.01 -42.45
C TYR A 9 0.23 17.14 -42.08
N ASP A 10 1.54 16.87 -42.18
CA ASP A 10 2.58 17.86 -41.88
C ASP A 10 2.46 19.08 -42.79
N GLY A 11 2.14 18.88 -44.07
CA GLY A 11 1.88 19.96 -45.03
C GLY A 11 0.66 20.81 -44.65
N MET A 12 -0.44 20.19 -44.20
CA MET A 12 -1.63 20.90 -43.74
C MET A 12 -1.35 21.70 -42.46
N MET A 13 -0.63 21.11 -41.51
CA MET A 13 -0.23 21.79 -40.26
C MET A 13 0.71 22.96 -40.52
N ALA A 14 1.71 22.78 -41.40
CA ALA A 14 2.65 23.84 -41.76
C ALA A 14 1.95 25.01 -42.47
N HIS A 15 0.99 24.72 -43.37
CA HIS A 15 0.20 25.76 -44.02
C HIS A 15 -0.66 26.55 -43.02
N ALA A 16 -1.37 25.86 -42.12
CA ALA A 16 -2.18 26.51 -41.10
C ALA A 16 -1.33 27.35 -40.14
N ALA A 17 -0.16 26.85 -39.73
CA ALA A 17 0.78 27.57 -38.88
C ALA A 17 1.34 28.83 -39.57
N ALA A 18 1.64 28.77 -40.87
CA ALA A 18 2.09 29.93 -41.63
C ALA A 18 1.02 31.04 -41.67
N LEU A 19 -0.25 30.67 -41.90
CA LEU A 19 -1.37 31.61 -41.84
C LEU A 19 -1.52 32.25 -40.45
N ALA A 20 -1.33 31.48 -39.38
CA ALA A 20 -1.37 31.99 -38.01
C ALA A 20 -0.22 32.98 -37.75
N ALA A 21 1.00 32.66 -38.19
CA ALA A 21 2.17 33.53 -38.05
C ALA A 21 2.04 34.85 -38.84
N GLU A 22 1.32 34.85 -39.96
CA GLU A 22 0.96 36.06 -40.73
C GLU A 22 -0.16 36.90 -40.08
N GLY A 23 -0.72 36.47 -38.95
CA GLY A 23 -1.85 37.13 -38.28
C GLY A 23 -3.21 36.90 -38.95
N ARG A 24 -3.29 36.01 -39.94
CA ARG A 24 -4.52 35.69 -40.70
C ARG A 24 -5.36 34.66 -39.94
N HIS A 25 -5.78 35.01 -38.72
CA HIS A 25 -6.35 34.07 -37.75
C HIS A 25 -7.61 33.35 -38.24
N SER A 26 -8.49 34.01 -38.99
CA SER A 26 -9.71 33.35 -39.52
C SER A 26 -9.38 32.27 -40.55
N GLU A 27 -8.37 32.49 -41.38
CA GLU A 27 -7.93 31.52 -42.40
C GLU A 27 -7.16 30.37 -41.75
N ALA A 28 -6.34 30.66 -40.74
CA ALA A 28 -5.68 29.64 -39.92
C ALA A 28 -6.71 28.72 -39.23
N ILE A 29 -7.76 29.28 -38.61
CA ILE A 29 -8.84 28.49 -38.00
C ILE A 29 -9.52 27.58 -39.03
N ALA A 30 -9.81 28.09 -40.23
CA ALA A 30 -10.40 27.27 -41.30
C ALA A 30 -9.45 26.14 -41.73
N ALA A 31 -8.15 26.43 -41.87
CA ALA A 31 -7.14 25.43 -42.22
C ALA A 31 -6.97 24.36 -41.13
N TYR A 32 -6.91 24.74 -39.85
CA TYR A 32 -6.83 23.79 -38.75
C TYR A 32 -8.12 22.98 -38.58
N ARG A 33 -9.32 23.55 -38.80
CA ARG A 33 -10.57 22.77 -38.83
C ARG A 33 -10.57 21.76 -39.97
N HIS A 34 -10.03 22.12 -41.13
CA HIS A 34 -9.89 21.18 -42.23
C HIS A 34 -8.92 20.05 -41.87
N ALA A 35 -7.77 20.36 -41.27
CA ALA A 35 -6.83 19.36 -40.75
C ALA A 35 -7.48 18.44 -39.70
N ALA A 36 -8.22 19.00 -38.73
CA ALA A 36 -8.96 18.24 -37.71
C ALA A 36 -10.03 17.32 -38.32
N SER A 37 -10.75 17.78 -39.35
CA SER A 37 -11.75 16.95 -40.04
C SER A 37 -11.14 15.81 -40.86
N THR A 38 -9.94 16.03 -41.40
CA THR A 38 -9.23 15.04 -42.24
C THR A 38 -8.52 14.02 -41.36
N TYR A 39 -8.06 14.44 -40.18
CA TYR A 39 -7.31 13.65 -39.22
C TYR A 39 -7.91 13.78 -37.80
N PRO A 40 -9.09 13.18 -37.55
CA PRO A 40 -9.88 13.39 -36.31
C PRO A 40 -9.24 12.81 -35.04
N ASP A 41 -8.25 11.94 -35.20
CA ASP A 41 -7.49 11.31 -34.12
C ASP A 41 -6.16 12.02 -33.85
N GLN A 42 -5.84 13.09 -34.59
CA GLN A 42 -4.63 13.88 -34.36
C GLN A 42 -4.91 15.04 -33.40
N PRO A 43 -4.14 15.18 -32.30
CA PRO A 43 -4.37 16.22 -31.30
C PRO A 43 -3.91 17.61 -31.77
N GLY A 44 -2.90 17.69 -32.63
CA GLY A 44 -2.27 18.93 -33.06
C GLY A 44 -3.25 20.00 -33.58
N PRO A 45 -4.13 19.70 -34.55
CA PRO A 45 -5.10 20.66 -35.05
C PRO A 45 -6.03 21.23 -33.98
N HIS A 46 -6.49 20.38 -33.05
CA HIS A 46 -7.39 20.81 -31.96
C HIS A 46 -6.65 21.68 -30.94
N TYR A 47 -5.40 21.36 -30.62
CA TYR A 47 -4.57 22.17 -29.73
C TYR A 47 -4.35 23.58 -30.29
N GLU A 48 -3.98 23.69 -31.56
CA GLU A 48 -3.76 24.98 -32.22
C GLU A 48 -5.06 25.80 -32.37
N LEU A 49 -6.19 25.14 -32.63
CA LEU A 49 -7.50 25.79 -32.59
C LEU A 49 -7.81 26.35 -31.20
N GLY A 50 -7.50 25.62 -30.13
CA GLY A 50 -7.65 26.10 -28.75
C GLY A 50 -6.87 27.39 -28.49
N LEU A 51 -5.59 27.43 -28.91
CA LEU A 51 -4.74 28.61 -28.78
C LEU A 51 -5.27 29.81 -29.59
N LEU A 52 -5.67 29.59 -30.85
CA LEU A 52 -6.18 30.66 -31.71
C LEU A 52 -7.52 31.21 -31.23
N HIS A 53 -8.44 30.35 -30.80
CA HIS A 53 -9.72 30.77 -30.21
C HIS A 53 -9.49 31.56 -28.91
N HIS A 54 -8.55 31.11 -28.05
CA HIS A 54 -8.19 31.85 -26.85
C HIS A 54 -7.62 33.24 -27.17
N ALA A 55 -6.70 33.34 -28.14
CA ALA A 55 -6.11 34.61 -28.58
C ALA A 55 -7.15 35.60 -29.13
N ARG A 56 -8.28 35.10 -29.65
CA ARG A 56 -9.41 35.91 -30.14
C ARG A 56 -10.47 36.22 -29.07
N GLY A 57 -10.33 35.69 -27.86
CA GLY A 57 -11.33 35.81 -26.79
C GLY A 57 -12.55 34.92 -26.98
N GLU A 58 -12.50 33.95 -27.90
CA GLU A 58 -13.55 32.96 -28.18
C GLU A 58 -13.41 31.80 -27.18
N VAL A 59 -13.68 32.09 -25.90
CA VAL A 59 -13.38 31.19 -24.78
C VAL A 59 -14.14 29.84 -24.85
N PRO A 60 -15.45 29.79 -25.17
CA PRO A 60 -16.17 28.52 -25.28
C PRO A 60 -15.56 27.58 -26.34
N GLU A 61 -15.19 28.12 -27.50
CA GLU A 61 -14.57 27.38 -28.60
C GLU A 61 -13.15 26.91 -28.23
N ALA A 62 -12.42 27.72 -27.46
CA ALA A 62 -11.11 27.34 -26.93
C ALA A 62 -11.21 26.17 -25.96
N ILE A 63 -12.17 26.20 -25.02
CA ILE A 63 -12.43 25.11 -24.07
C ILE A 63 -12.76 23.82 -24.84
N ALA A 64 -13.73 23.86 -25.76
CA ALA A 64 -14.13 22.69 -26.54
C ALA A 64 -12.96 22.08 -27.34
N SER A 65 -12.09 22.94 -27.87
CA SER A 65 -10.90 22.50 -28.62
C SER A 65 -9.87 21.83 -27.70
N PHE A 66 -9.58 22.41 -26.53
CA PHE A 66 -8.66 21.80 -25.57
C PHE A 66 -9.23 20.54 -24.89
N GLU A 67 -10.53 20.47 -24.62
CA GLU A 67 -11.20 19.24 -24.14
C GLU A 67 -11.05 18.10 -25.15
N ARG A 68 -11.19 18.42 -26.45
CA ARG A 68 -10.95 17.43 -27.51
C ARG A 68 -9.48 16.98 -27.54
N THR A 69 -8.53 17.89 -27.37
CA THR A 69 -7.11 17.53 -27.26
C THR A 69 -6.84 16.68 -26.02
N ALA A 70 -7.42 17.02 -24.86
CA ALA A 70 -7.29 16.27 -23.62
C ALA A 70 -7.87 14.85 -23.74
N ALA A 71 -8.95 14.66 -24.50
CA ALA A 71 -9.51 13.33 -24.78
C ALA A 71 -8.58 12.46 -25.64
N LEU A 72 -7.76 13.07 -26.52
CA LEU A 72 -6.81 12.38 -27.40
C LEU A 72 -5.47 12.13 -26.71
N VAL A 73 -5.02 13.07 -25.85
CA VAL A 73 -3.75 13.01 -25.11
C VAL A 73 -4.01 13.37 -23.65
N PRO A 74 -4.57 12.44 -22.85
CA PRO A 74 -4.98 12.73 -21.47
C PRO A 74 -3.80 12.99 -20.52
N ASP A 75 -2.58 12.67 -20.94
CA ASP A 75 -1.37 12.72 -20.12
C ASP A 75 -0.46 13.94 -20.40
N ASP A 76 -0.91 14.89 -21.24
CA ASP A 76 -0.18 16.14 -21.47
C ASP A 76 -0.63 17.24 -20.48
N ALA A 77 0.27 17.59 -19.56
CA ALA A 77 0.01 18.57 -18.50
C ALA A 77 -0.29 19.99 -19.04
N SER A 78 0.27 20.36 -20.21
CA SER A 78 0.09 21.69 -20.82
C SER A 78 -1.36 21.96 -21.20
N ILE A 79 -2.07 20.93 -21.67
CA ILE A 79 -3.48 21.01 -22.05
C ILE A 79 -4.35 21.31 -20.82
N TRP A 80 -4.14 20.56 -19.75
CA TRP A 80 -4.87 20.75 -18.49
C TRP A 80 -4.57 22.10 -17.85
N ASN A 81 -3.33 22.59 -17.93
CA ASN A 81 -3.00 23.96 -17.50
C ASN A 81 -3.78 25.00 -18.32
N ASN A 82 -3.84 24.86 -19.66
CA ASN A 82 -4.56 25.79 -20.52
C ASN A 82 -6.06 25.78 -20.24
N LEU A 83 -6.68 24.60 -20.05
CA LEU A 83 -8.08 24.50 -19.61
C LEU A 83 -8.30 25.20 -18.26
N GLY A 84 -7.40 24.98 -17.30
CA GLY A 84 -7.44 25.66 -16.00
C GLY A 84 -7.40 27.19 -16.13
N VAL A 85 -6.56 27.72 -17.01
CA VAL A 85 -6.49 29.16 -17.31
C VAL A 85 -7.81 29.69 -17.85
N LEU A 86 -8.44 28.97 -18.78
CA LEU A 86 -9.72 29.38 -19.37
C LEU A 86 -10.87 29.34 -18.33
N HIS A 87 -10.97 28.27 -17.55
CA HIS A 87 -11.98 28.17 -16.49
C HIS A 87 -11.77 29.24 -15.42
N TYR A 88 -10.54 29.51 -15.01
CA TYR A 88 -10.23 30.58 -14.06
C TYR A 88 -10.67 31.94 -14.60
N ALA A 89 -10.38 32.23 -15.88
CA ALA A 89 -10.77 33.50 -16.51
C ALA A 89 -12.30 33.69 -16.59
N GLN A 90 -13.06 32.60 -16.64
CA GLN A 90 -14.53 32.61 -16.58
C GLN A 90 -15.10 32.66 -15.15
N GLY A 91 -14.26 32.59 -14.10
CA GLY A 91 -14.72 32.49 -12.71
C GLY A 91 -15.19 31.09 -12.30
N HIS A 92 -14.97 30.08 -13.14
CA HIS A 92 -15.28 28.67 -12.87
C HIS A 92 -14.17 28.03 -12.03
N TYR A 93 -14.00 28.50 -10.78
CA TYR A 93 -12.84 28.16 -9.96
C TYR A 93 -12.75 26.67 -9.59
N THR A 94 -13.88 25.97 -9.40
CA THR A 94 -13.85 24.53 -9.10
C THR A 94 -13.32 23.72 -10.29
N GLN A 95 -13.78 24.00 -11.51
CA GLN A 95 -13.25 23.34 -12.72
C GLN A 95 -11.79 23.71 -12.97
N ALA A 96 -11.42 24.98 -12.71
CA ALA A 96 -10.03 25.40 -12.79
C ALA A 96 -9.14 24.63 -11.81
N GLU A 97 -9.60 24.41 -10.58
CA GLU A 97 -8.88 23.61 -9.58
C GLU A 97 -8.68 22.18 -10.06
N GLU A 98 -9.73 21.52 -10.57
CA GLU A 98 -9.63 20.16 -11.12
C GLU A 98 -8.61 20.07 -12.25
N CYS A 99 -8.67 20.99 -13.21
CA CYS A 99 -7.72 21.07 -14.32
C CYS A 99 -6.28 21.29 -13.83
N TYR A 100 -6.06 22.25 -12.94
CA TYR A 100 -4.71 22.52 -12.43
C TYR A 100 -4.19 21.36 -11.57
N ARG A 101 -5.03 20.73 -10.75
CA ARG A 101 -4.67 19.51 -10.00
C ARG A 101 -4.27 18.38 -10.95
N ARG A 102 -4.95 18.23 -12.08
CA ARG A 102 -4.58 17.26 -13.12
C ARG A 102 -3.26 17.62 -13.79
N ALA A 103 -3.05 18.89 -14.13
CA ALA A 103 -1.80 19.38 -14.72
C ALA A 103 -0.59 19.11 -13.80
N VAL A 104 -0.66 19.53 -12.54
CA VAL A 104 0.42 19.26 -11.56
C VAL A 104 0.53 17.79 -11.20
N ALA A 105 -0.48 16.97 -11.52
CA ALA A 105 -0.40 15.53 -11.37
C ALA A 105 0.36 14.85 -12.50
N LEU A 106 0.28 15.38 -13.72
CA LEU A 106 0.95 14.86 -14.90
C LEU A 106 2.39 15.37 -14.99
N ASP A 107 2.58 16.66 -14.76
CA ASP A 107 3.90 17.28 -14.65
C ASP A 107 3.98 18.03 -13.33
N VAL A 108 4.63 17.39 -12.38
CA VAL A 108 4.80 17.91 -11.03
C VAL A 108 5.69 19.14 -11.02
N ASP A 109 6.57 19.31 -12.02
CA ASP A 109 7.51 20.42 -12.14
C ASP A 109 6.97 21.62 -12.92
N TYR A 110 5.70 21.55 -13.32
CA TYR A 110 5.06 22.61 -14.07
C TYR A 110 4.72 23.83 -13.20
N SER A 111 5.69 24.75 -13.06
CA SER A 111 5.58 25.96 -12.21
C SER A 111 4.32 26.79 -12.51
N GLN A 112 3.97 26.96 -13.79
CA GLN A 112 2.79 27.73 -14.20
C GLN A 112 1.48 27.09 -13.70
N ALA A 113 1.38 25.76 -13.71
CA ALA A 113 0.21 25.05 -13.20
C ALA A 113 0.09 25.18 -11.68
N TRP A 114 1.21 25.14 -10.94
CA TRP A 114 1.21 25.43 -9.50
C TRP A 114 0.79 26.85 -9.17
N TYR A 115 1.25 27.84 -9.96
CA TYR A 115 0.79 29.22 -9.82
C TYR A 115 -0.71 29.38 -10.10
N GLY A 116 -1.21 28.71 -11.15
CA GLY A 116 -2.63 28.67 -11.48
C GLY A 116 -3.48 28.04 -10.39
N LEU A 117 -3.04 26.89 -9.86
CA LEU A 117 -3.65 26.22 -8.71
C LEU A 117 -3.70 27.14 -7.49
N ALA A 118 -2.58 27.77 -7.14
CA ALA A 118 -2.47 28.66 -6.00
C ALA A 118 -3.44 29.84 -6.09
N ARG A 119 -3.52 30.49 -7.26
CA ARG A 119 -4.47 31.58 -7.51
C ARG A 119 -5.92 31.13 -7.44
N THR A 120 -6.21 29.92 -7.90
CA THR A 120 -7.55 29.34 -7.87
C THR A 120 -7.98 29.10 -6.43
N LEU A 121 -7.12 28.45 -5.64
CA LEU A 121 -7.34 28.22 -4.20
C LEU A 121 -7.48 29.53 -3.42
N ASP A 122 -6.65 30.53 -3.73
CA ASP A 122 -6.73 31.88 -3.15
C ASP A 122 -8.09 32.54 -3.41
N SER A 123 -8.65 32.31 -4.62
CA SER A 123 -9.98 32.81 -5.03
C SER A 123 -11.13 32.03 -4.41
N LEU A 124 -10.90 30.77 -4.02
CA LEU A 124 -11.82 29.90 -3.28
C LEU A 124 -11.76 30.12 -1.76
N ASP A 125 -10.94 31.07 -1.29
CA ASP A 125 -10.63 31.34 0.13
C ASP A 125 -9.93 30.19 0.87
N GLU A 126 -9.32 29.27 0.13
CA GLU A 126 -8.51 28.15 0.64
C GLU A 126 -7.07 28.62 0.93
N ALA A 127 -6.93 29.58 1.85
CA ALA A 127 -5.70 30.35 2.06
C ALA A 127 -4.46 29.47 2.37
N ILE A 128 -4.63 28.38 3.13
CA ILE A 128 -3.49 27.52 3.50
C ILE A 128 -3.01 26.67 2.30
N GLU A 129 -3.93 26.15 1.50
CA GLU A 129 -3.61 25.39 0.28
C GLU A 129 -3.00 26.31 -0.79
N ALA A 130 -3.50 27.53 -0.90
CA ALA A 130 -2.93 28.57 -1.76
C ALA A 130 -1.50 28.91 -1.36
N GLU A 131 -1.23 29.12 -0.05
CA GLU A 131 0.12 29.36 0.46
C GLU A 131 1.09 28.25 0.03
N LEU A 132 0.69 26.99 0.21
CA LEU A 132 1.52 25.85 -0.18
C LEU A 132 1.81 25.86 -1.69
N ALA A 133 0.78 26.02 -2.52
CA ALA A 133 0.93 26.00 -3.96
C ALA A 133 1.81 27.16 -4.47
N TYR A 134 1.71 28.36 -3.89
CA TYR A 134 2.61 29.47 -4.21
C TYR A 134 4.05 29.17 -3.81
N ARG A 135 4.27 28.57 -2.63
CA ARG A 135 5.61 28.14 -2.19
C ARG A 135 6.20 27.09 -3.13
N VAL A 136 5.41 26.11 -3.52
CA VAL A 136 5.79 25.07 -4.50
C VAL A 136 6.16 25.68 -5.85
N CYS A 137 5.42 26.69 -6.33
CA CYS A 137 5.76 27.47 -7.52
C CYS A 137 7.11 28.21 -7.35
N LEU A 138 7.29 28.93 -6.24
CA LEU A 138 8.50 29.71 -5.97
C LEU A 138 9.76 28.87 -5.76
N ARG A 139 9.61 27.59 -5.34
CA ARG A 139 10.74 26.64 -5.32
C ARG A 139 11.22 26.26 -6.72
N ARG A 140 10.39 26.40 -7.75
CA ARG A 140 10.75 26.09 -9.13
C ARG A 140 11.16 27.32 -9.91
N GLU A 141 10.49 28.43 -9.63
CA GLU A 141 10.75 29.71 -10.27
C GLU A 141 10.89 30.82 -9.20
N PRO A 142 12.05 30.94 -8.53
CA PRO A 142 12.26 31.94 -7.47
C PRO A 142 12.07 33.39 -7.92
N ALA A 143 12.29 33.65 -9.22
CA ALA A 143 12.15 34.98 -9.83
C ALA A 143 10.68 35.37 -10.12
N ASN A 144 9.70 34.50 -9.83
CA ASN A 144 8.29 34.77 -10.09
C ASN A 144 7.73 35.83 -9.12
N ALA A 145 7.90 37.11 -9.49
CA ALA A 145 7.48 38.25 -8.68
C ALA A 145 5.96 38.26 -8.38
N ARG A 146 5.15 37.76 -9.31
CA ARG A 146 3.69 37.68 -9.13
C ARG A 146 3.30 36.62 -8.10
N ALA A 147 3.94 35.45 -8.11
CA ALA A 147 3.74 34.42 -7.10
C ALA A 147 4.20 34.91 -5.72
N ARG A 148 5.30 35.67 -5.67
CA ARG A 148 5.80 36.29 -4.44
C ARG A 148 4.79 37.28 -3.84
N GLU A 149 4.34 38.26 -4.62
CA GLU A 149 3.37 39.26 -4.19
C GLU A 149 2.09 38.61 -3.63
N ARG A 150 1.60 37.56 -4.32
CA ARG A 150 0.42 36.82 -3.87
C ARG A 150 0.68 35.97 -2.62
N LEU A 151 1.86 35.36 -2.49
CA LEU A 151 2.25 34.65 -1.28
C LEU A 151 2.25 35.61 -0.08
N ASP A 152 2.86 36.79 -0.21
CA ASP A 152 2.94 37.77 0.87
C ASP A 152 1.54 38.25 1.30
N ALA A 153 0.60 38.34 0.35
CA ALA A 153 -0.80 38.68 0.63
C ALA A 153 -1.60 37.53 1.29
N VAL A 154 -1.30 36.27 0.95
CA VAL A 154 -2.06 35.11 1.47
C VAL A 154 -1.57 34.63 2.83
N VAL A 155 -0.28 34.79 3.14
CA VAL A 155 0.34 34.31 4.40
C VAL A 155 -0.42 34.79 5.65
N PRO A 156 -0.75 36.09 5.82
CA PRO A 156 -1.51 36.54 7.00
C PRO A 156 -2.90 35.91 7.10
N ARG A 157 -3.55 35.64 5.96
CA ARG A 157 -4.87 34.98 5.91
C ARG A 157 -4.77 33.50 6.24
N ALA A 158 -3.72 32.83 5.77
CA ALA A 158 -3.42 31.44 6.07
C ALA A 158 -3.09 31.25 7.55
N GLU A 159 -2.31 32.16 8.14
CA GLU A 159 -2.02 32.20 9.58
C GLU A 159 -3.29 32.41 10.42
N ALA A 160 -4.14 33.36 10.01
CA ALA A 160 -5.43 33.57 10.65
C ALA A 160 -6.34 32.33 10.54
N HIS A 161 -6.38 31.65 9.38
CA HIS A 161 -7.16 30.43 9.20
C HIS A 161 -6.65 29.26 10.05
N ALA A 162 -5.33 29.05 10.11
CA ALA A 162 -4.71 28.01 10.92
C ALA A 162 -5.03 28.17 12.42
N THR A 163 -5.21 29.40 12.88
CA THR A 163 -5.52 29.72 14.28
C THR A 163 -7.03 29.83 14.58
N ARG A 164 -7.89 29.95 13.55
CA ARG A 164 -9.28 30.37 13.75
C ARG A 164 -10.17 29.34 14.44
N HIS A 165 -10.01 28.03 14.18
CA HIS A 165 -11.07 27.06 14.52
C HIS A 165 -10.61 25.64 14.91
N THR A 166 -9.44 25.46 15.50
CA THR A 166 -9.05 24.13 16.04
C THR A 166 -9.08 24.14 17.56
N ARG A 167 -9.91 23.27 18.15
CA ARG A 167 -9.71 22.91 19.56
C ARG A 167 -8.27 22.41 19.72
N ARG A 168 -7.63 22.69 20.84
CA ARG A 168 -6.31 22.14 21.13
C ARG A 168 -6.37 20.61 21.10
N LEU A 169 -5.59 19.99 20.23
CA LEU A 169 -5.53 18.53 20.05
C LEU A 169 -4.47 17.91 20.95
N ARG A 170 -4.64 16.61 21.24
CA ARG A 170 -3.68 15.77 21.95
C ARG A 170 -3.05 14.80 20.95
N VAL A 171 -1.82 15.06 20.53
CA VAL A 171 -1.15 14.31 19.45
C VAL A 171 -0.02 13.47 20.01
N GLY A 172 -0.10 12.16 19.85
CA GLY A 172 0.97 11.23 20.22
C GLY A 172 1.93 10.97 19.07
N PHE A 173 3.22 10.88 19.37
CA PHE A 173 4.26 10.48 18.42
C PHE A 173 4.88 9.16 18.86
N VAL A 174 5.03 8.21 17.94
CA VAL A 174 5.68 6.92 18.21
C VAL A 174 6.98 6.85 17.41
N SER A 175 8.12 6.73 18.08
CA SER A 175 9.44 6.71 17.43
C SER A 175 10.56 6.19 18.35
N ILE A 176 11.76 6.02 17.80
CA ILE A 176 13.00 5.94 18.59
C ILE A 176 13.39 7.33 19.12
N TRP A 177 14.13 7.41 20.23
CA TRP A 177 14.43 8.68 20.89
C TRP A 177 15.88 8.85 21.39
N PHE A 178 16.81 9.06 20.46
CA PHE A 178 18.24 9.35 20.69
C PHE A 178 18.85 9.95 19.41
N GLU A 179 20.09 10.48 19.45
CA GLU A 179 20.80 11.19 18.36
C GLU A 179 20.91 10.42 17.02
N ARG A 180 19.79 10.35 16.31
CA ARG A 180 19.59 9.69 15.03
C ARG A 180 18.53 10.36 14.18
N GLY A 181 18.64 10.17 12.87
CA GLY A 181 17.78 10.80 11.86
C GLY A 181 16.28 10.73 12.16
N GLN A 182 15.74 9.54 12.48
CA GLN A 182 14.31 9.40 12.81
C GLN A 182 13.91 10.25 14.03
N ALA A 183 14.69 10.24 15.10
CA ALA A 183 14.36 11.01 16.30
C ALA A 183 14.38 12.53 16.02
N TYR A 184 15.29 13.02 15.17
CA TYR A 184 15.29 14.42 14.72
C TYR A 184 14.02 14.77 13.93
N VAL A 185 13.59 13.91 13.00
CA VAL A 185 12.35 14.11 12.24
C VAL A 185 11.15 14.14 13.18
N THR A 186 11.03 13.18 14.09
CA THR A 186 9.93 13.13 15.07
C THR A 186 9.92 14.40 15.92
N LYS A 187 11.09 14.81 16.42
CA LYS A 187 11.21 16.02 17.24
C LYS A 187 10.82 17.27 16.45
N MET A 188 11.25 17.41 15.20
CA MET A 188 10.87 18.52 14.32
C MET A 188 9.35 18.60 14.12
N LEU A 189 8.70 17.50 13.75
CA LEU A 189 7.24 17.43 13.58
C LEU A 189 6.51 17.75 14.89
N ARG A 190 6.99 17.19 16.00
CA ARG A 190 6.44 17.39 17.34
C ARG A 190 6.57 18.83 17.80
N ASP A 191 7.74 19.44 17.66
CA ASP A 191 7.99 20.81 18.14
C ASP A 191 7.24 21.84 17.31
N ALA A 192 7.02 21.57 16.02
CA ALA A 192 6.09 22.34 15.20
C ALA A 192 4.66 22.27 15.77
N LEU A 193 4.13 21.07 16.02
CA LEU A 193 2.77 20.89 16.55
C LEU A 193 2.60 21.37 18.00
N ALA A 194 3.63 21.30 18.84
CA ALA A 194 3.56 21.64 20.26
C ALA A 194 3.30 23.14 20.52
N GLN A 195 3.45 23.99 19.49
CA GLN A 195 3.10 25.40 19.56
C GLN A 195 1.59 25.61 19.66
N ASP A 196 0.80 24.76 18.99
CA ASP A 196 -0.66 24.90 18.89
C ASP A 196 -1.42 23.77 19.62
N HIS A 197 -0.75 22.66 19.94
CA HIS A 197 -1.35 21.44 20.46
C HIS A 197 -0.64 20.91 21.71
N GLU A 198 -1.23 19.92 22.36
CA GLU A 198 -0.57 19.14 23.40
C GLU A 198 0.03 17.89 22.75
N THR A 199 1.30 17.63 22.98
CA THR A 199 2.01 16.53 22.31
C THR A 199 2.57 15.53 23.31
N PHE A 200 2.57 14.26 22.95
CA PHE A 200 3.06 13.13 23.74
C PHE A 200 4.07 12.34 22.91
N VAL A 201 5.08 11.75 23.53
CA VAL A 201 6.06 10.92 22.83
C VAL A 201 6.08 9.53 23.46
N PHE A 202 5.89 8.49 22.65
CA PHE A 202 6.14 7.10 23.00
C PHE A 202 7.47 6.68 22.38
N ALA A 203 8.53 6.72 23.20
CA ALA A 203 9.90 6.42 22.83
C ALA A 203 10.22 4.93 22.98
N ARG A 204 10.59 4.29 21.87
CA ARG A 204 11.23 2.97 21.86
C ARG A 204 12.69 3.13 22.21
N THR A 205 13.15 2.45 23.26
CA THR A 205 14.52 2.61 23.79
C THR A 205 15.37 1.35 23.69
N GLY A 206 14.83 0.21 23.24
CA GLY A 206 15.57 -1.06 23.10
C GLY A 206 15.81 -1.55 21.67
N GLY A 207 16.62 -2.61 21.54
CA GLY A 207 16.75 -3.42 20.32
C GLY A 207 17.58 -2.84 19.17
N VAL A 208 17.94 -1.56 19.18
CA VAL A 208 18.71 -0.95 18.09
C VAL A 208 20.21 -1.25 18.26
N TYR A 209 20.73 -2.21 17.47
CA TYR A 209 22.11 -2.76 17.57
C TYR A 209 22.43 -3.48 18.89
N GLY A 210 21.42 -4.06 19.54
CA GLY A 210 21.62 -4.85 20.75
C GLY A 210 21.97 -4.05 22.01
N ARG A 211 21.70 -2.74 22.02
CA ARG A 211 21.87 -1.86 23.20
C ARG A 211 20.67 -0.94 23.36
N SER A 212 20.32 -0.63 24.61
CA SER A 212 19.32 0.39 24.90
C SER A 212 19.93 1.79 24.76
N MET A 213 19.25 2.69 24.06
CA MET A 213 19.67 4.07 23.84
C MET A 213 18.48 5.01 24.09
N LEU A 214 18.73 6.07 24.86
CA LEU A 214 17.73 7.08 25.20
C LEU A 214 18.46 8.39 25.54
N GLU A 215 18.00 9.50 24.97
CA GLU A 215 18.47 10.84 25.33
C GLU A 215 17.30 11.73 25.77
N THR A 216 17.47 12.42 26.90
CA THR A 216 16.40 13.22 27.52
C THR A 216 16.87 14.60 28.00
N ALA A 217 18.16 14.91 27.84
CA ALA A 217 18.76 16.15 28.29
C ALA A 217 18.97 17.14 27.12
N GLY A 218 19.05 18.44 27.45
CA GLY A 218 19.35 19.48 26.48
C GLY A 218 18.37 19.51 25.31
N PHE A 219 18.89 19.38 24.09
CA PHE A 219 18.10 19.35 22.85
C PHE A 219 17.00 18.27 22.87
N TRP A 220 17.23 17.12 23.52
CA TRP A 220 16.31 15.98 23.53
C TRP A 220 15.22 16.05 24.61
N HIS A 221 15.25 17.07 25.45
CA HIS A 221 14.25 17.25 26.49
C HIS A 221 12.89 17.63 25.88
N VAL A 222 11.86 16.83 26.17
CA VAL A 222 10.46 17.09 25.80
C VAL A 222 9.51 16.69 26.93
N PRO A 223 8.39 17.43 27.15
CA PRO A 223 7.36 17.01 28.10
C PRO A 223 6.59 15.79 27.57
N ASN A 224 5.91 15.08 28.49
CA ASN A 224 5.04 13.94 28.19
C ASN A 224 5.75 12.78 27.44
N LEU A 225 7.01 12.53 27.78
CA LEU A 225 7.81 11.41 27.26
C LEU A 225 7.48 10.13 28.02
N HIS A 226 6.99 9.12 27.31
CA HIS A 226 6.83 7.74 27.76
C HIS A 226 7.89 6.87 27.10
N THR A 227 8.52 5.97 27.84
CA THR A 227 9.59 5.12 27.32
C THR A 227 9.21 3.65 27.40
N PHE A 228 9.53 2.89 26.36
CA PHE A 228 9.36 1.45 26.32
C PHE A 228 10.68 0.77 25.95
N PRO A 229 11.13 -0.25 26.70
CA PRO A 229 12.49 -0.78 26.64
C PRO A 229 12.77 -1.67 25.42
N ASP A 230 11.85 -1.80 24.47
CA ASP A 230 11.99 -2.63 23.27
C ASP A 230 11.62 -1.87 21.99
N TYR A 231 12.05 -2.39 20.84
CA TYR A 231 11.66 -1.88 19.52
C TYR A 231 10.25 -2.33 19.13
N GLU A 232 9.89 -3.58 19.43
CA GLU A 232 8.55 -4.13 19.16
C GLU A 232 7.60 -3.79 20.31
N ILE A 233 6.61 -2.94 20.06
CA ILE A 233 5.62 -2.53 21.08
C ILE A 233 4.42 -3.50 21.02
N PRO A 234 4.07 -4.17 22.14
CA PRO A 234 2.82 -4.94 22.20
C PRO A 234 1.60 -4.04 21.95
N CYS A 235 0.66 -4.52 21.14
CA CYS A 235 -0.51 -3.74 20.72
C CYS A 235 -1.35 -3.21 21.90
N ASP A 236 -1.53 -4.00 22.96
CA ASP A 236 -2.27 -3.62 24.16
C ASP A 236 -1.59 -2.49 24.94
N VAL A 237 -0.26 -2.45 24.95
CA VAL A 237 0.52 -1.38 25.59
C VAL A 237 0.30 -0.05 24.87
N LEU A 238 0.36 -0.05 23.53
CA LEU A 238 0.08 1.16 22.75
C LEU A 238 -1.37 1.62 22.94
N VAL A 239 -2.33 0.71 22.84
CA VAL A 239 -3.76 1.01 23.02
C VAL A 239 -4.02 1.63 24.40
N ARG A 240 -3.41 1.08 25.47
CA ARG A 240 -3.51 1.64 26.81
C ARG A 240 -2.94 3.05 26.88
N TRP A 241 -1.74 3.27 26.34
CA TRP A 241 -1.12 4.60 26.32
C TRP A 241 -1.99 5.63 25.57
N ILE A 242 -2.59 5.24 24.45
CA ILE A 242 -3.52 6.10 23.69
C ILE A 242 -4.71 6.53 24.56
N HIS A 243 -5.36 5.58 25.24
CA HIS A 243 -6.53 5.86 26.07
C HIS A 243 -6.20 6.67 27.33
N GLU A 244 -5.12 6.32 28.05
CA GLU A 244 -4.68 7.04 29.25
C GLU A 244 -4.35 8.51 28.94
N ASN A 245 -3.71 8.75 27.79
CA ASN A 245 -3.37 10.09 27.34
C ASN A 245 -4.47 10.77 26.53
N ARG A 246 -5.63 10.13 26.33
CA ARG A 246 -6.79 10.67 25.61
C ARG A 246 -6.40 11.32 24.27
N LEU A 247 -5.61 10.61 23.49
CA LEU A 247 -5.07 11.16 22.24
C LEU A 247 -6.19 11.34 21.21
N ASP A 248 -6.08 12.40 20.41
CA ASP A 248 -6.92 12.66 19.23
C ASP A 248 -6.32 12.06 17.97
N ALA A 249 -4.98 12.06 17.91
CA ALA A 249 -4.22 11.53 16.79
C ALA A 249 -2.92 10.88 17.27
N VAL A 250 -2.45 9.89 16.50
CA VAL A 250 -1.15 9.24 16.65
C VAL A 250 -0.39 9.40 15.34
N VAL A 251 0.83 9.91 15.41
CA VAL A 251 1.74 10.05 14.29
C VAL A 251 2.88 9.06 14.47
N PHE A 252 2.96 8.08 13.58
CA PHE A 252 4.09 7.18 13.49
C PHE A 252 5.22 7.83 12.68
N ASN A 253 6.46 7.64 13.09
CA ASN A 253 7.61 7.91 12.23
C ASN A 253 8.04 6.60 11.57
N GLU A 254 7.52 6.34 10.38
CA GLU A 254 7.80 5.15 9.57
C GLU A 254 7.50 3.81 10.27
N GLU A 255 6.24 3.57 10.64
CA GLU A 255 5.85 2.28 11.22
C GLU A 255 5.61 1.22 10.14
N TYR A 256 6.22 0.05 10.37
CA TYR A 256 6.11 -1.13 9.50
C TYR A 256 5.43 -2.31 10.20
N ASP A 257 5.21 -2.23 11.52
CA ASP A 257 4.30 -3.13 12.23
C ASP A 257 2.85 -2.72 11.98
N TRP A 258 2.25 -3.32 10.96
CA TRP A 258 0.86 -3.06 10.59
C TRP A 258 -0.14 -3.47 11.67
N ASN A 259 0.18 -4.44 12.54
CA ASN A 259 -0.68 -4.79 13.66
C ASN A 259 -0.77 -3.63 14.64
N LEU A 260 0.35 -2.95 14.88
CA LEU A 260 0.41 -1.79 15.74
C LEU A 260 -0.38 -0.60 15.17
N VAL A 261 -0.31 -0.39 13.85
CA VAL A 261 -1.10 0.64 13.14
C VAL A 261 -2.60 0.34 13.27
N VAL A 262 -3.02 -0.91 13.05
CA VAL A 262 -4.41 -1.35 13.21
C VAL A 262 -4.87 -1.23 14.66
N ALA A 263 -4.02 -1.60 15.63
CA ALA A 263 -4.32 -1.47 17.05
C ALA A 263 -4.55 0.00 17.44
N ALA A 264 -3.68 0.92 16.99
CA ALA A 264 -3.90 2.35 17.18
C ALA A 264 -5.24 2.79 16.57
N LYS A 265 -5.54 2.40 15.33
CA LYS A 265 -6.78 2.76 14.65
C LYS A 265 -8.03 2.23 15.34
N SER A 266 -7.94 1.05 15.96
CA SER A 266 -9.04 0.42 16.69
C SER A 266 -9.52 1.23 17.90
N THR A 267 -8.68 2.12 18.43
CA THR A 267 -9.03 3.01 19.55
C THR A 267 -9.94 4.17 19.14
N GLY A 268 -10.10 4.41 17.83
CA GLY A 268 -10.87 5.53 17.27
C GLY A 268 -10.07 6.82 17.08
N VAL A 269 -8.77 6.85 17.41
CA VAL A 269 -7.89 7.99 17.10
C VAL A 269 -7.55 8.05 15.61
N ARG A 270 -7.16 9.25 15.16
CA ARG A 270 -6.61 9.41 13.81
C ARG A 270 -5.18 8.91 13.75
N VAL A 271 -4.88 8.06 12.78
CA VAL A 271 -3.56 7.45 12.65
C VAL A 271 -2.87 7.98 11.41
N LEU A 272 -1.79 8.73 11.61
CA LEU A 272 -0.96 9.29 10.55
C LEU A 272 0.42 8.65 10.57
N THR A 273 1.13 8.74 9.46
CA THR A 273 2.54 8.37 9.39
C THR A 273 3.36 9.41 8.65
N TYR A 274 4.57 9.66 9.13
CA TYR A 274 5.62 10.27 8.33
C TYR A 274 6.27 9.21 7.43
N LEU A 275 6.42 9.52 6.15
CA LEU A 275 6.94 8.59 5.14
C LEU A 275 8.23 9.12 4.51
N ASP A 276 9.34 8.42 4.73
CA ASP A 276 10.62 8.64 4.04
C ASP A 276 10.91 7.51 3.04
N TYR A 277 10.67 6.27 3.46
CA TYR A 277 10.85 5.06 2.67
C TYR A 277 9.52 4.45 2.23
N TYR A 278 9.48 3.96 1.00
CA TYR A 278 8.31 3.31 0.43
C TYR A 278 8.71 2.09 -0.39
N ARG A 279 7.93 1.01 -0.25
CA ARG A 279 8.01 -0.17 -1.10
C ARG A 279 6.67 -0.36 -1.81
N ASP A 280 6.71 -0.78 -3.07
CA ASP A 280 5.50 -0.97 -3.88
C ASP A 280 4.53 -1.97 -3.24
N GLU A 281 5.05 -2.98 -2.54
CA GLU A 281 4.28 -3.96 -1.77
C GLU A 281 3.44 -3.33 -0.64
N TRP A 282 3.78 -2.12 -0.18
CA TRP A 282 3.02 -1.41 0.86
C TRP A 282 1.85 -0.59 0.31
N THR A 283 1.69 -0.49 -1.01
CA THR A 283 0.62 0.30 -1.66
C THR A 283 -0.77 0.05 -1.03
N PRO A 284 -1.21 -1.21 -0.82
CA PRO A 284 -2.53 -1.48 -0.25
C PRO A 284 -2.63 -1.04 1.22
N LEU A 285 -1.51 -1.09 1.95
CA LEU A 285 -1.40 -0.88 3.39
C LEU A 285 -1.32 0.60 3.77
N MET A 286 -0.86 1.46 2.86
CA MET A 286 -0.86 2.91 3.08
C MET A 286 -2.26 3.47 3.37
N ARG A 287 -3.32 2.77 2.95
CA ARG A 287 -4.73 3.12 3.25
C ARG A 287 -5.14 2.87 4.70
N LEU A 288 -4.32 2.17 5.48
CA LEU A 288 -4.54 2.01 6.92
C LEU A 288 -4.37 3.34 7.65
N TYR A 289 -3.50 4.21 7.17
CA TYR A 289 -3.34 5.56 7.69
C TYR A 289 -4.49 6.46 7.23
N ASP A 290 -5.01 7.27 8.16
CA ASP A 290 -5.92 8.37 7.86
C ASP A 290 -5.18 9.54 7.18
N GLY A 291 -3.84 9.57 7.24
CA GLY A 291 -3.03 10.54 6.51
C GLY A 291 -1.56 10.13 6.42
N VAL A 292 -0.97 10.30 5.23
CA VAL A 292 0.45 10.05 4.99
C VAL A 292 1.17 11.39 4.79
N LEU A 293 2.09 11.72 5.69
CA LEU A 293 2.86 12.96 5.68
C LEU A 293 4.12 12.78 4.82
N CYS A 294 4.16 13.49 3.70
CA CYS A 294 5.26 13.45 2.75
C CYS A 294 6.06 14.75 2.83
N SER A 295 7.33 14.66 3.21
CA SER A 295 8.20 15.82 3.33
C SER A 295 8.85 16.25 1.99
N THR A 296 8.83 15.36 1.00
CA THR A 296 9.29 15.61 -0.37
C THR A 296 8.16 15.49 -1.37
N LEU A 297 8.27 16.21 -2.47
CA LEU A 297 7.39 16.08 -3.62
C LEU A 297 7.57 14.70 -4.26
N ARG A 298 8.79 14.16 -4.30
CA ARG A 298 9.06 12.78 -4.74
C ARG A 298 8.16 11.78 -4.00
N THR A 299 8.18 11.78 -2.67
CA THR A 299 7.39 10.83 -1.86
C THR A 299 5.90 11.12 -1.99
N TYR A 300 5.48 12.38 -2.00
CA TYR A 300 4.08 12.74 -2.21
C TYR A 300 3.54 12.19 -3.53
N ASN A 301 4.28 12.39 -4.62
CA ASN A 301 3.88 11.97 -5.95
C ASN A 301 3.82 10.46 -6.09
N LEU A 302 4.65 9.74 -5.33
CA LEU A 302 4.70 8.29 -5.32
C LEU A 302 3.44 7.65 -4.70
N VAL A 303 2.88 8.23 -3.63
CA VAL A 303 1.83 7.56 -2.85
C VAL A 303 0.44 8.19 -2.96
N ARG A 304 0.34 9.44 -3.43
CA ARG A 304 -0.93 10.20 -3.50
C ARG A 304 -2.04 9.55 -4.33
N SER A 305 -1.71 8.67 -5.28
CA SER A 305 -2.70 7.95 -6.10
C SER A 305 -3.40 6.81 -5.35
N HIS A 306 -2.88 6.42 -4.18
CA HIS A 306 -3.31 5.20 -3.50
C HIS A 306 -3.71 5.41 -2.03
N CYS A 307 -3.31 6.52 -1.42
CA CYS A 307 -3.68 6.91 -0.05
C CYS A 307 -3.92 8.42 0.08
N GLN A 308 -4.43 8.85 1.24
CA GLN A 308 -4.58 10.26 1.56
C GLN A 308 -3.21 10.86 1.94
N ALA A 309 -2.46 11.25 0.92
CA ALA A 309 -1.13 11.82 1.07
C ALA A 309 -1.17 13.34 1.22
N PHE A 310 -0.26 13.88 2.03
CA PHE A 310 -0.13 15.31 2.28
C PHE A 310 1.32 15.72 2.12
N TYR A 311 1.58 16.59 1.15
CA TYR A 311 2.87 17.25 1.08
C TYR A 311 2.96 18.32 2.18
N ILE A 312 3.87 18.10 3.13
CA ILE A 312 4.09 18.98 4.29
C ILE A 312 5.42 19.75 4.20
N GLY A 313 6.28 19.40 3.23
CA GLY A 313 7.63 19.96 3.12
C GLY A 313 8.57 19.50 4.23
N TRP A 314 9.83 19.90 4.13
CA TRP A 314 10.83 19.72 5.19
C TRP A 314 10.92 20.97 6.07
N ALA A 315 11.50 20.85 7.26
CA ALA A 315 11.89 22.02 8.04
C ALA A 315 13.27 21.89 8.71
N VAL A 316 13.78 23.04 9.11
CA VAL A 316 15.03 23.21 9.85
C VAL A 316 14.85 24.34 10.86
N ASP A 317 15.49 24.22 12.01
CA ASP A 317 15.55 25.30 12.99
C ASP A 317 16.49 26.40 12.45
N THR A 318 15.93 27.36 11.74
CA THR A 318 16.68 28.46 11.12
C THR A 318 17.32 29.40 12.14
N ALA A 319 16.93 29.34 13.41
CA ALA A 319 17.60 30.10 14.46
C ALA A 319 18.84 29.35 14.96
N LEU A 320 18.74 28.04 15.19
CA LEU A 320 19.88 27.19 15.56
C LEU A 320 20.96 27.16 14.48
N PHE A 321 20.55 27.06 13.21
CA PHE A 321 21.43 27.05 12.04
C PHE A 321 21.57 28.44 11.42
N ALA A 322 21.66 29.50 12.23
CA ALA A 322 21.91 30.84 11.73
C ALA A 322 23.33 30.96 11.13
N PRO A 323 23.53 31.79 10.09
CA PRO A 323 24.86 32.02 9.52
C PRO A 323 25.86 32.51 10.59
N ALA A 324 27.02 31.87 10.65
CA ALA A 324 28.13 32.29 11.50
C ALA A 324 28.90 33.46 10.84
N ASP A 325 29.83 34.08 11.59
CA ASP A 325 30.77 35.07 11.02
C ASP A 325 31.49 34.47 9.80
N PRO A 326 31.42 35.09 8.60
CA PRO A 326 32.12 34.61 7.41
C PRO A 326 33.63 34.39 7.60
N ARG A 327 34.25 35.06 8.58
CA ARG A 327 35.67 34.88 8.95
C ARG A 327 35.95 33.54 9.63
N ALA A 328 34.93 32.86 10.14
CA ALA A 328 35.05 31.54 10.76
C ALA A 328 35.26 30.41 9.73
N ALA A 329 34.96 30.66 8.46
CA ALA A 329 35.14 29.69 7.40
C ALA A 329 36.62 29.51 7.05
N THR A 330 37.20 28.39 7.47
CA THR A 330 38.59 28.01 7.21
C THR A 330 38.76 27.15 5.95
N HIS A 331 37.65 26.65 5.39
CA HIS A 331 37.67 25.73 4.26
C HIS A 331 36.81 26.22 3.09
N THR A 332 37.24 25.94 1.87
CA THR A 332 36.45 26.26 0.66
C THR A 332 35.20 25.39 0.61
N PHE A 333 35.36 24.08 0.73
CA PHE A 333 34.28 23.10 0.65
C PHE A 333 34.06 22.40 1.98
N PHE A 334 32.80 22.13 2.30
CA PHE A 334 32.37 21.32 3.43
C PHE A 334 31.49 20.17 2.97
N HIS A 335 31.77 18.96 3.46
CA HIS A 335 30.99 17.76 3.20
C HIS A 335 30.69 17.03 4.51
N ASN A 336 29.40 16.89 4.83
CA ASN A 336 28.94 16.10 5.97
C ASN A 336 28.78 14.63 5.57
N ALA A 337 29.79 13.81 5.85
CA ALA A 337 29.81 12.39 5.55
C ALA A 337 29.04 11.53 6.58
N GLY A 338 28.84 12.02 7.80
CA GLY A 338 28.24 11.25 8.90
C GLY A 338 28.96 9.91 9.13
N TRP A 339 28.24 8.83 9.42
CA TRP A 339 28.83 7.48 9.52
C TRP A 339 29.12 6.80 8.16
N LEU A 340 29.24 7.57 7.07
CA LEU A 340 29.33 7.15 5.66
C LEU A 340 28.04 6.52 5.11
N GLY A 341 27.24 5.88 5.96
CA GLY A 341 25.99 5.23 5.59
C GLY A 341 26.21 3.90 4.85
N ILE A 342 25.14 3.12 4.71
CA ILE A 342 25.15 1.89 3.91
C ILE A 342 25.43 2.27 2.45
N GLY A 343 26.43 1.63 1.85
CA GLY A 343 26.77 1.83 0.43
C GLY A 343 27.21 3.25 0.06
N TYR A 344 27.70 4.06 1.01
CA TYR A 344 28.13 5.44 0.77
C TYR A 344 27.02 6.35 0.20
N ARG A 345 25.82 6.31 0.81
CA ARG A 345 24.63 7.06 0.33
C ARG A 345 24.88 8.54 0.04
N LYS A 346 25.76 9.21 0.80
CA LYS A 346 26.12 10.63 0.62
C LYS A 346 27.20 10.88 -0.44
N MET A 347 27.64 9.85 -1.14
CA MET A 347 28.66 9.92 -2.21
C MET A 347 30.00 10.52 -1.75
N THR A 348 30.38 10.34 -0.48
CA THR A 348 31.67 10.79 0.08
C THR A 348 32.89 10.40 -0.79
N PRO A 349 32.99 9.18 -1.36
CA PRO A 349 34.07 8.83 -2.28
C PRO A 349 34.15 9.74 -3.51
N ALA A 350 33.00 10.06 -4.14
CA ALA A 350 32.95 10.94 -5.30
C ALA A 350 33.37 12.37 -4.94
N VAL A 351 32.98 12.87 -3.77
CA VAL A 351 33.41 14.19 -3.28
C VAL A 351 34.93 14.27 -3.11
N ILE A 352 35.54 13.24 -2.52
CA ILE A 352 36.99 13.16 -2.33
C ILE A 352 37.71 13.13 -3.69
N THR A 353 37.23 12.30 -4.63
CA THR A 353 37.82 12.18 -5.97
C THR A 353 37.66 13.47 -6.79
N ALA A 354 36.47 14.08 -6.78
CA ALA A 354 36.22 15.35 -7.45
C ALA A 354 37.12 16.45 -6.89
N PHE A 355 37.32 16.49 -5.57
CA PHE A 355 38.25 17.45 -4.96
C PHE A 355 39.71 17.22 -5.38
N ASP A 356 40.20 15.97 -5.46
CA ASP A 356 41.55 15.67 -5.98
C ASP A 356 41.75 16.14 -7.43
N MET A 357 40.67 16.24 -8.22
CA MET A 357 40.70 16.85 -9.55
C MET A 357 40.75 18.37 -9.46
N VAL A 358 39.80 18.98 -8.75
CA VAL A 358 39.68 20.44 -8.58
C VAL A 358 40.96 21.06 -8.02
N SER A 359 41.59 20.38 -7.07
CA SER A 359 42.75 20.88 -6.34
C SER A 359 44.01 21.00 -7.21
N LYS A 360 44.07 20.30 -8.35
CA LYS A 360 45.16 20.41 -9.33
C LYS A 360 45.11 21.72 -10.10
N ASP A 361 43.90 22.20 -10.36
CA ASP A 361 43.65 23.45 -11.11
C ASP A 361 43.60 24.67 -10.17
N LEU A 362 43.11 24.47 -8.94
CA LEU A 362 42.94 25.52 -7.92
C LEU A 362 43.78 25.18 -6.67
N PRO A 363 45.02 25.68 -6.53
CA PRO A 363 45.92 25.33 -5.44
C PRO A 363 45.49 25.88 -4.06
N GLU A 364 44.63 26.89 -4.02
CA GLU A 364 44.16 27.55 -2.79
C GLU A 364 42.96 26.88 -2.13
N VAL A 365 42.24 26.00 -2.85
CA VAL A 365 41.02 25.40 -2.30
C VAL A 365 41.31 24.29 -1.29
N THR A 366 40.44 24.17 -0.29
CA THR A 366 40.51 23.16 0.78
C THR A 366 39.17 22.48 0.98
N LEU A 367 39.20 21.23 1.47
CA LEU A 367 38.01 20.41 1.74
C LEU A 367 37.98 19.98 3.20
N LEU A 368 36.87 20.20 3.88
CA LEU A 368 36.55 19.60 5.18
C LEU A 368 35.52 18.48 4.99
N VAL A 369 35.92 17.25 5.33
CA VAL A 369 35.03 16.08 5.44
C VAL A 369 34.75 15.83 6.91
N HIS A 370 33.49 15.96 7.33
CA HIS A 370 33.05 15.63 8.70
C HIS A 370 32.39 14.25 8.71
N ALA A 371 33.05 13.29 9.37
CA ALA A 371 32.58 11.91 9.51
C ALA A 371 32.48 11.47 10.97
N GLN A 372 31.75 10.39 11.24
CA GLN A 372 31.67 9.75 12.56
C GLN A 372 32.54 8.48 12.65
N VAL A 373 33.16 8.09 11.53
CA VAL A 373 34.01 6.92 11.41
C VAL A 373 35.32 7.28 10.73
N GLY A 374 36.38 6.51 11.02
CA GLY A 374 37.71 6.71 10.47
C GLY A 374 37.80 6.45 8.96
N THR A 375 38.92 6.85 8.37
CA THR A 375 39.22 6.65 6.94
C THR A 375 39.37 5.18 6.56
N ASP A 376 39.52 4.28 7.53
CA ASP A 376 39.52 2.82 7.34
C ASP A 376 38.18 2.28 6.78
N LYS A 377 37.11 3.06 6.93
CA LYS A 377 35.78 2.74 6.38
C LYS A 377 35.54 3.29 4.98
N LEU A 378 36.47 4.08 4.42
CA LEU A 378 36.39 4.53 3.04
C LEU A 378 36.89 3.44 2.07
N PRO A 379 36.51 3.52 0.79
CA PRO A 379 37.21 2.76 -0.25
C PRO A 379 38.72 3.02 -0.21
N PRO A 380 39.58 2.02 -0.46
CA PRO A 380 41.03 2.17 -0.38
C PRO A 380 41.58 3.33 -1.22
N GLU A 381 41.01 3.55 -2.39
CA GLU A 381 41.37 4.67 -3.28
C GLU A 381 41.08 6.04 -2.66
N SER A 382 39.90 6.21 -2.04
CA SER A 382 39.53 7.45 -1.36
C SER A 382 40.36 7.67 -0.10
N ALA A 383 40.61 6.61 0.68
CA ALA A 383 41.49 6.68 1.85
C ALA A 383 42.92 7.10 1.46
N ALA A 384 43.44 6.57 0.35
CA ALA A 384 44.75 6.95 -0.17
C ALA A 384 44.81 8.41 -0.64
N ILE A 385 43.73 8.93 -1.24
CA ILE A 385 43.60 10.36 -1.57
C ILE A 385 43.64 11.21 -0.30
N VAL A 386 42.84 10.88 0.71
CA VAL A 386 42.81 11.62 1.98
C VAL A 386 44.19 11.62 2.65
N ALA A 387 44.88 10.48 2.68
CA ALA A 387 46.20 10.36 3.32
C ALA A 387 47.29 11.18 2.62
N ARG A 388 47.26 11.29 1.29
CA ARG A 388 48.30 12.00 0.52
C ARG A 388 48.01 13.50 0.35
N HIS A 389 46.77 13.95 0.56
CA HIS A 389 46.33 15.28 0.17
C HIS A 389 46.29 16.25 1.38
N PRO A 390 47.29 17.14 1.56
CA PRO A 390 47.40 17.97 2.78
C PRO A 390 46.26 19.00 2.94
N ARG A 391 45.48 19.24 1.88
CA ARG A 391 44.35 20.17 1.86
C ARG A 391 42.98 19.51 2.10
N ILE A 392 42.94 18.20 2.33
CA ILE A 392 41.74 17.50 2.81
C ILE A 392 41.87 17.37 4.33
N THR A 393 40.97 18.02 5.06
CA THR A 393 40.79 17.80 6.50
C THR A 393 39.70 16.77 6.71
N TYR A 394 40.05 15.58 7.22
CA TYR A 394 39.09 14.54 7.57
C TYR A 394 38.86 14.54 9.09
N HIS A 395 37.75 15.13 9.53
CA HIS A 395 37.39 15.27 10.93
C HIS A 395 36.49 14.11 11.38
N VAL A 396 36.89 13.39 12.43
CA VAL A 396 36.13 12.27 13.00
C VAL A 396 35.53 12.68 14.34
N GLY A 397 34.21 12.76 14.42
CA GLY A 397 33.51 13.10 15.66
C GLY A 397 32.00 13.25 15.49
N THR A 398 31.26 13.09 16.59
CA THR A 398 29.86 13.51 16.69
C THR A 398 29.84 14.93 17.25
N GLU A 399 29.30 15.86 16.47
CA GLU A 399 29.29 17.29 16.81
C GLU A 399 27.83 17.71 17.07
N PRO A 400 27.53 18.33 18.22
CA PRO A 400 26.18 18.80 18.49
C PRO A 400 25.78 19.89 17.48
N ALA A 401 24.49 19.99 17.17
CA ALA A 401 23.96 21.07 16.34
C ALA A 401 24.41 22.45 16.88
N PRO A 402 24.84 23.39 16.01
CA PRO A 402 24.73 23.35 14.55
C PRO A 402 25.86 22.62 13.82
N GLY A 403 26.77 21.91 14.50
CA GLY A 403 27.86 21.18 13.85
C GLY A 403 28.91 22.11 13.20
N LEU A 404 29.54 21.63 12.12
CA LEU A 404 30.72 22.26 11.53
C LEU A 404 30.46 23.05 10.22
N TYR A 405 29.20 23.35 9.88
CA TYR A 405 28.86 24.08 8.65
C TYR A 405 29.61 25.41 8.52
N HIS A 406 29.76 26.14 9.64
CA HIS A 406 30.46 27.43 9.71
C HIS A 406 31.93 27.40 9.26
N ARG A 407 32.55 26.22 9.17
CA ARG A 407 33.95 26.08 8.75
C ARG A 407 34.11 26.03 7.23
N GLY A 408 33.04 25.78 6.48
CA GLY A 408 33.04 25.77 5.01
C GLY A 408 32.44 27.03 4.41
N ARG A 409 32.70 27.26 3.12
CA ARG A 409 32.03 28.30 2.31
C ARG A 409 31.00 27.74 1.33
N ILE A 410 31.19 26.49 0.91
CA ILE A 410 30.33 25.79 -0.05
C ILE A 410 29.98 24.42 0.54
N LEU A 411 28.70 24.07 0.60
CA LEU A 411 28.26 22.73 0.96
C LEU A 411 28.35 21.83 -0.28
N VAL A 412 29.04 20.70 -0.19
CA VAL A 412 29.07 19.68 -1.24
C VAL A 412 28.31 18.46 -0.74
N PHE A 413 27.14 18.19 -1.32
CA PHE A 413 26.22 17.15 -0.88
C PHE A 413 25.53 16.41 -2.05
N PRO A 414 26.30 15.72 -2.91
CA PRO A 414 25.76 15.03 -4.09
C PRO A 414 25.19 13.66 -3.70
N SER A 415 24.24 13.63 -2.77
CA SER A 415 23.72 12.37 -2.26
C SER A 415 23.02 11.55 -3.36
N LYS A 416 23.34 10.26 -3.45
CA LYS A 416 22.68 9.33 -4.41
C LYS A 416 21.33 8.82 -3.92
N LEU A 417 21.13 8.91 -2.61
CA LEU A 417 19.98 8.42 -1.87
C LEU A 417 19.83 9.28 -0.63
N GLU A 418 18.70 9.94 -0.45
CA GLU A 418 18.25 10.29 0.88
C GLU A 418 16.73 10.34 0.92
N GLY A 419 16.19 9.73 1.97
CA GLY A 419 15.22 10.42 2.79
C GLY A 419 15.98 11.50 3.57
N LEU A 420 15.64 12.76 3.33
CA LEU A 420 16.53 13.91 3.50
C LEU A 420 17.30 13.85 4.82
N GLY A 421 18.59 13.52 4.72
CA GLY A 421 19.48 13.80 5.83
C GLY A 421 19.38 15.29 6.12
N LEU A 422 19.17 15.65 7.39
CA LEU A 422 19.22 17.02 7.89
C LEU A 422 20.34 17.91 7.27
N PRO A 423 21.52 17.40 6.86
CA PRO A 423 22.61 18.27 6.44
C PRO A 423 22.38 19.22 5.28
N LEU A 424 21.54 18.87 4.30
CA LEU A 424 21.28 19.79 3.18
C LEU A 424 20.43 21.00 3.63
N PRO A 425 19.24 20.82 4.22
CA PRO A 425 18.50 21.91 4.86
C PRO A 425 19.32 22.71 5.89
N GLU A 426 20.13 22.04 6.72
CA GLU A 426 21.00 22.69 7.72
C GLU A 426 22.04 23.60 7.07
N GLY A 427 22.73 23.12 6.01
CA GLY A 427 23.74 23.93 5.33
C GLY A 427 23.13 25.12 4.58
N LEU A 428 21.95 24.94 3.97
CA LEU A 428 21.21 26.05 3.36
C LEU A 428 20.81 27.09 4.42
N ALA A 429 20.34 26.64 5.59
CA ALA A 429 20.02 27.53 6.72
C ALA A 429 21.24 28.29 7.22
N CYS A 430 22.42 27.66 7.25
CA CYS A 430 23.69 28.31 7.58
C CYS A 430 24.16 29.32 6.51
N GLY A 431 23.43 29.45 5.40
CA GLY A 431 23.77 30.36 4.30
C GLY A 431 24.86 29.81 3.36
N LEU A 432 25.06 28.49 3.33
CA LEU A 432 26.00 27.87 2.39
C LEU A 432 25.30 27.61 1.05
N PRO A 433 25.84 28.10 -0.08
CA PRO A 433 25.42 27.57 -1.37
C PRO A 433 25.78 26.09 -1.46
N ALA A 434 24.86 25.29 -2.02
CA ALA A 434 25.00 23.83 -2.06
C ALA A 434 25.31 23.31 -3.46
N ILE A 435 26.14 22.29 -3.56
CA ILE A 435 26.31 21.47 -4.77
C ILE A 435 25.65 20.12 -4.50
N ALA A 436 24.57 19.79 -5.20
CA ALA A 436 23.76 18.59 -4.96
C ALA A 436 23.41 17.87 -6.27
N THR A 437 22.85 16.65 -6.20
CA THR A 437 22.43 15.94 -7.43
C THR A 437 21.18 16.60 -8.04
N ASN A 438 21.07 16.56 -9.37
CA ASN A 438 19.89 17.03 -10.09
C ASN A 438 18.67 16.08 -9.95
N ALA A 439 18.82 14.96 -9.24
CA ALA A 439 17.75 14.02 -8.94
C ALA A 439 16.94 14.40 -7.69
N PRO A 440 15.64 14.08 -7.66
CA PRO A 440 14.83 14.20 -6.45
C PRO A 440 15.32 13.28 -5.31
N PRO A 441 15.21 13.73 -4.04
CA PRO A 441 14.62 15.00 -3.64
C PRO A 441 15.63 16.17 -3.59
N MET A 442 16.91 16.01 -3.95
CA MET A 442 17.91 17.07 -3.77
C MET A 442 17.60 18.33 -4.60
N ASN A 443 17.12 18.14 -5.82
CA ASN A 443 16.67 19.22 -6.71
C ASN A 443 15.40 19.95 -6.22
N GLU A 444 14.73 19.43 -5.19
CA GLU A 444 13.62 20.13 -4.52
C GLU A 444 14.12 21.22 -3.55
N PHE A 445 15.39 21.13 -3.12
CA PHE A 445 16.04 22.05 -2.17
C PHE A 445 17.06 22.96 -2.85
N VAL A 446 17.77 22.43 -3.86
CA VAL A 446 18.78 23.16 -4.60
C VAL A 446 18.25 23.51 -5.98
N ILE A 447 18.17 24.82 -6.25
CA ILE A 447 17.70 25.40 -7.49
C ILE A 447 18.93 25.89 -8.25
N GLU A 448 19.18 25.29 -9.42
CA GLU A 448 20.33 25.59 -10.27
C GLU A 448 20.48 27.10 -10.48
N GLY A 449 21.64 27.64 -10.11
CA GLY A 449 21.95 29.04 -10.33
C GLY A 449 21.38 30.02 -9.28
N TYR A 450 20.47 29.58 -8.41
CA TYR A 450 19.86 30.44 -7.39
C TYR A 450 20.50 30.28 -6.00
N ASN A 451 20.40 29.11 -5.38
CA ASN A 451 20.95 28.81 -4.05
C ASN A 451 22.04 27.72 -4.09
N GLY A 452 22.44 27.30 -5.28
CA GLY A 452 23.44 26.25 -5.47
C GLY A 452 23.60 25.82 -6.92
N LEU A 453 24.28 24.69 -7.09
CA LEU A 453 24.50 24.01 -8.37
C LEU A 453 24.06 22.55 -8.29
N LEU A 454 23.48 22.06 -9.37
CA LEU A 454 23.05 20.69 -9.56
C LEU A 454 24.06 19.93 -10.42
N VAL A 455 24.30 18.69 -10.03
CA VAL A 455 25.22 17.76 -10.68
C VAL A 455 24.42 16.69 -11.40
N ASP A 456 24.83 16.37 -12.62
CA ASP A 456 24.17 15.38 -13.45
C ASP A 456 24.30 13.95 -12.91
N VAL A 457 23.19 13.21 -12.98
CA VAL A 457 23.18 11.77 -12.75
C VAL A 457 23.81 11.05 -13.94
N GLU A 458 24.91 10.37 -13.69
CA GLU A 458 25.60 9.53 -14.67
C GLU A 458 24.86 8.21 -14.88
N ARG A 459 24.35 7.61 -13.80
CA ARG A 459 23.57 6.38 -13.88
C ARG A 459 22.64 6.18 -12.70
N THR A 460 21.59 5.39 -12.94
CA THR A 460 20.59 5.01 -11.95
C THR A 460 20.70 3.51 -11.66
N VAL A 461 20.60 3.13 -10.39
CA VAL A 461 20.79 1.74 -9.93
C VAL A 461 19.59 1.29 -9.10
N THR A 462 19.01 0.13 -9.45
CA THR A 462 17.97 -0.52 -8.65
C THR A 462 18.52 -0.96 -7.31
N ARG A 463 17.76 -0.74 -6.24
CA ARG A 463 18.18 -1.06 -4.88
C ARG A 463 17.93 -2.53 -4.55
N ALA A 464 18.77 -3.10 -3.69
CA ALA A 464 18.60 -4.47 -3.19
C ALA A 464 17.55 -4.58 -2.07
N ASP A 465 17.11 -3.47 -1.48
CA ASP A 465 16.15 -3.41 -0.37
C ASP A 465 14.71 -3.14 -0.81
N ASN A 466 14.43 -3.22 -2.12
CA ASN A 466 13.12 -3.04 -2.76
C ASN A 466 12.40 -1.72 -2.44
N ILE A 467 13.13 -0.69 -2.03
CA ILE A 467 12.57 0.67 -1.98
C ILE A 467 12.26 1.11 -3.41
N ALA A 468 11.06 1.68 -3.61
CA ALA A 468 10.48 1.98 -4.91
C ALA A 468 11.29 2.96 -5.77
N PHE A 469 12.25 3.67 -5.15
CA PHE A 469 13.01 4.69 -5.82
C PHE A 469 14.50 4.31 -5.94
N PRO A 470 15.12 4.49 -7.13
CA PRO A 470 16.46 3.98 -7.37
C PRO A 470 17.56 4.88 -6.78
N GLU A 471 18.78 4.34 -6.69
CA GLU A 471 19.99 5.13 -6.38
C GLU A 471 20.42 5.94 -7.61
N THR A 472 20.86 7.18 -7.40
CA THR A 472 21.31 8.07 -8.47
C THR A 472 22.79 8.42 -8.33
N ILE A 473 23.63 7.77 -9.13
CA ILE A 473 25.08 7.96 -9.10
C ILE A 473 25.43 9.18 -9.94
N VAL A 474 25.98 10.22 -9.32
CA VAL A 474 26.41 11.45 -10.00
C VAL A 474 27.70 11.27 -10.79
N SER A 475 27.85 12.07 -11.85
CA SER A 475 29.12 12.22 -12.57
C SER A 475 30.15 12.90 -11.67
N THR A 476 31.28 12.21 -11.43
CA THR A 476 32.38 12.78 -10.63
C THR A 476 33.09 13.93 -11.37
N HIS A 477 33.09 13.90 -12.71
CA HIS A 477 33.66 14.98 -13.53
C HIS A 477 32.79 16.24 -13.47
N ASP A 478 31.48 16.09 -13.64
CA ASP A 478 30.57 17.25 -13.53
C ASP A 478 30.56 17.80 -12.09
N LEU A 479 30.61 16.93 -11.07
CA LEU A 479 30.81 17.39 -9.68
C LEU A 479 32.07 18.26 -9.53
N ALA A 480 33.20 17.84 -10.12
CA ALA A 480 34.43 18.63 -10.11
C ALA A 480 34.26 19.95 -10.88
N ASP A 481 33.55 19.96 -12.00
CA ASP A 481 33.27 21.16 -12.80
C ASP A 481 32.42 22.17 -12.01
N LYS A 482 31.35 21.73 -11.34
CA LYS A 482 30.53 22.57 -10.47
C LYS A 482 31.31 23.10 -9.27
N MET A 483 32.17 22.27 -8.67
CA MET A 483 33.09 22.70 -7.60
C MET A 483 34.04 23.79 -8.09
N ARG A 484 34.70 23.62 -9.25
CA ARG A 484 35.56 24.65 -9.86
C ARG A 484 34.80 25.94 -10.16
N ALA A 485 33.62 25.83 -10.76
CA ALA A 485 32.80 26.97 -11.16
C ALA A 485 32.41 27.84 -9.97
N LEU A 486 32.06 27.23 -8.82
CA LEU A 486 31.64 27.97 -7.65
C LEU A 486 32.83 28.52 -6.86
N ALA A 487 33.90 27.73 -6.68
CA ALA A 487 35.11 28.17 -5.97
C ALA A 487 35.82 29.36 -6.65
N SER A 488 35.72 29.47 -7.98
CA SER A 488 36.33 30.55 -8.76
C SER A 488 35.50 31.83 -8.79
N ALA A 489 34.34 31.88 -8.12
CA ALA A 489 33.39 33.00 -8.21
C ALA A 489 32.91 33.46 -6.80
N PRO A 490 33.71 34.23 -6.04
CA PRO A 490 33.36 34.67 -4.68
C PRO A 490 32.04 35.44 -4.60
N ASP A 491 31.76 36.32 -5.57
CA ASP A 491 30.49 37.08 -5.60
C ASP A 491 29.28 36.15 -5.79
N ARG A 492 29.47 35.08 -6.57
CA ARG A 492 28.43 34.05 -6.78
C ARG A 492 28.20 33.24 -5.51
N ILE A 493 29.26 32.89 -4.78
CA ILE A 493 29.16 32.23 -3.47
C ILE A 493 28.34 33.09 -2.51
N ALA A 494 28.65 34.39 -2.40
CA ALA A 494 27.95 35.30 -1.50
C ALA A 494 26.47 35.47 -1.89
N ALA A 495 26.19 35.67 -3.18
CA ALA A 495 24.82 35.81 -3.69
C ALA A 495 24.00 34.54 -3.47
N MET A 496 24.54 33.37 -3.85
CA MET A 496 23.86 32.09 -3.68
C MET A 496 23.71 31.71 -2.21
N GLY A 497 24.68 32.05 -1.35
CA GLY A 497 24.59 31.82 0.09
C GLY A 497 23.48 32.65 0.75
N ALA A 498 23.35 33.92 0.36
CA ALA A 498 22.23 34.76 0.79
C ALA A 498 20.87 34.21 0.31
N ASN A 499 20.82 33.69 -0.92
CA ASN A 499 19.63 33.03 -1.46
C ASN A 499 19.33 31.70 -0.76
N ALA A 500 20.35 30.93 -0.37
CA ALA A 500 20.21 29.69 0.40
C ALA A 500 19.60 29.96 1.77
N ARG A 501 20.10 30.99 2.48
CA ARG A 501 19.53 31.43 3.75
C ARG A 501 18.07 31.84 3.60
N ARG A 502 17.78 32.69 2.61
CA ARG A 502 16.43 33.15 2.32
C ARG A 502 15.50 31.99 2.00
N PHE A 503 15.95 31.03 1.18
CA PHE A 503 15.19 29.83 0.87
C PHE A 503 14.88 29.02 2.13
N ALA A 504 15.84 28.85 3.05
CA ALA A 504 15.60 28.12 4.29
C ALA A 504 14.59 28.84 5.20
N GLU A 505 14.69 30.16 5.37
CA GLU A 505 13.76 30.95 6.19
C GLU A 505 12.34 30.95 5.61
N GLU A 506 12.22 31.07 4.29
CA GLU A 506 10.93 31.13 3.63
C GLU A 506 10.31 29.73 3.51
N GLN A 507 11.06 28.75 3.02
CA GLN A 507 10.50 27.47 2.58
C GLN A 507 10.64 26.35 3.60
N LEU A 508 11.64 26.42 4.49
CA LEU A 508 12.04 25.33 5.39
C LEU A 508 11.92 25.70 6.87
N SER A 509 11.23 26.77 7.23
CA SER A 509 11.10 27.15 8.64
C SER A 509 10.14 26.23 9.40
N ILE A 510 10.38 26.07 10.70
CA ILE A 510 9.49 25.33 11.62
C ILE A 510 8.06 25.88 11.57
N ASP A 511 7.91 27.20 11.39
CA ASP A 511 6.60 27.84 11.31
C ASP A 511 5.85 27.48 10.02
N THR A 512 6.55 27.37 8.88
CA THR A 512 5.96 26.81 7.65
C THR A 512 5.46 25.38 7.87
N LEU A 513 6.28 24.52 8.50
CA LEU A 513 5.87 23.15 8.81
C LEU A 513 4.69 23.10 9.79
N ARG A 514 4.68 23.94 10.83
CA ARG A 514 3.57 24.06 11.78
C ARG A 514 2.25 24.32 11.07
N ARG A 515 2.21 25.29 10.13
CA ARG A 515 1.01 25.58 9.33
C ARG A 515 0.58 24.38 8.48
N GLN A 516 1.52 23.71 7.82
CA GLN A 516 1.21 22.53 7.00
C GLN A 516 0.65 21.38 7.84
N LEU A 517 1.23 21.10 9.01
CA LEU A 517 0.75 20.05 9.90
C LEU A 517 -0.61 20.41 10.52
N GLY A 518 -0.83 21.66 10.91
CA GLY A 518 -2.12 22.14 11.40
C GLY A 518 -3.24 21.94 10.37
N ARG A 519 -2.97 22.24 9.09
CA ARG A 519 -3.89 21.96 7.98
C ARG A 519 -4.20 20.46 7.85
N VAL A 520 -3.17 19.62 7.88
CA VAL A 520 -3.36 18.17 7.76
C VAL A 520 -4.22 17.64 8.91
N LEU A 521 -3.92 18.03 10.15
CA LEU A 521 -4.72 17.62 11.30
C LEU A 521 -6.16 18.10 11.19
N HIS A 522 -6.37 19.35 10.79
CA HIS A 522 -7.70 19.89 10.57
C HIS A 522 -8.49 19.06 9.56
N ARG A 523 -7.89 18.79 8.40
CA ARG A 523 -8.52 18.02 7.32
C ARG A 523 -8.82 16.58 7.72
N VAL A 524 -7.85 15.88 8.31
CA VAL A 524 -8.00 14.49 8.77
C VAL A 524 -9.04 14.38 9.89
N ILE A 525 -9.22 15.42 10.70
CA ILE A 525 -10.20 15.45 11.79
C ILE A 525 -11.59 15.90 11.32
N GLN A 526 -11.69 16.85 10.37
CA GLN A 526 -12.95 17.38 9.86
C GLN A 526 -13.60 16.52 8.78
N ASP A 527 -12.82 15.87 7.91
CA ASP A 527 -13.32 14.92 6.92
C ASP A 527 -13.83 13.60 7.56
N ALA A 528 -13.91 13.57 8.89
CA ALA A 528 -14.52 12.52 9.66
C ALA A 528 -16.04 12.46 9.39
N PRO A 529 -16.57 11.37 8.82
CA PRO A 529 -17.95 11.01 9.14
C PRO A 529 -18.03 10.91 10.67
N PRO A 530 -19.13 11.34 11.31
CA PRO A 530 -19.32 11.13 12.73
C PRO A 530 -19.05 9.66 13.03
N ALA A 531 -18.30 9.38 14.11
CA ALA A 531 -18.10 8.03 14.58
C ALA A 531 -19.46 7.35 14.66
N VAL A 532 -19.74 6.41 13.75
CA VAL A 532 -20.98 5.66 13.76
C VAL A 532 -20.92 4.84 15.04
N SER A 533 -21.60 5.36 16.06
CA SER A 533 -21.91 4.61 17.26
C SER A 533 -22.49 3.28 16.81
N ARG A 534 -21.85 2.19 17.26
CA ARG A 534 -22.25 0.79 17.03
C ARG A 534 -23.70 0.45 17.42
N ARG A 535 -24.47 1.40 17.95
CA ARG A 535 -25.77 1.15 18.56
C ARG A 535 -26.98 1.30 17.65
N ASP A 536 -26.86 1.92 16.47
CA ASP A 536 -28.02 2.13 15.61
C ASP A 536 -27.76 1.61 14.20
N ARG A 537 -27.95 0.30 13.99
CA ARG A 537 -28.26 -0.18 12.64
C ARG A 537 -29.62 0.41 12.27
N PRO A 538 -29.80 1.00 11.07
CA PRO A 538 -31.13 1.35 10.61
C PRO A 538 -31.95 0.06 10.57
N THR A 539 -32.88 -0.08 11.52
CA THR A 539 -33.89 -1.12 11.45
C THR A 539 -34.74 -0.76 10.24
N ALA A 540 -34.62 -1.53 9.16
CA ALA A 540 -35.53 -1.41 8.05
C ALA A 540 -36.95 -1.60 8.60
N THR A 541 -37.74 -0.52 8.59
CA THR A 541 -39.19 -0.60 8.79
C THR A 541 -39.75 -1.49 7.70
N VAL A 542 -40.00 -2.75 8.05
CA VAL A 542 -40.69 -3.71 7.20
C VAL A 542 -42.12 -3.22 7.05
N VAL A 543 -42.47 -2.76 5.86
CA VAL A 543 -43.86 -2.54 5.46
C VAL A 543 -44.55 -3.91 5.47
N ALA A 544 -45.63 -4.04 6.23
CA ALA A 544 -46.39 -5.27 6.35
C ALA A 544 -46.92 -5.70 4.97
N SER A 545 -46.44 -6.86 4.51
CA SER A 545 -46.96 -7.61 3.38
C SER A 545 -47.53 -8.92 3.94
N ASP A 546 -48.71 -9.32 3.49
CA ASP A 546 -49.54 -10.43 4.01
C ASP A 546 -48.95 -11.85 3.77
N SER A 547 -47.64 -11.97 3.58
CA SER A 547 -46.89 -13.23 3.55
C SER A 547 -45.45 -12.95 3.99
N PRO A 548 -44.84 -13.76 4.88
CA PRO A 548 -43.46 -13.53 5.30
C PRO A 548 -42.54 -13.59 4.07
N PRO A 549 -41.70 -12.57 3.83
CA PRO A 549 -40.81 -12.56 2.68
C PRO A 549 -39.87 -13.76 2.75
N GLN A 550 -39.68 -14.45 1.62
CA GLN A 550 -38.74 -15.57 1.52
C GLN A 550 -37.35 -15.13 2.03
N PRO A 551 -36.71 -15.89 2.93
CA PRO A 551 -35.42 -15.49 3.49
C PRO A 551 -34.39 -15.41 2.36
N THR A 552 -33.61 -14.32 2.35
CA THR A 552 -32.70 -13.99 1.25
C THR A 552 -31.26 -13.96 1.75
N VAL A 553 -30.36 -14.66 1.07
CA VAL A 553 -28.90 -14.55 1.30
C VAL A 553 -28.29 -13.75 0.16
N HIS A 554 -27.58 -12.67 0.50
CA HIS A 554 -26.74 -11.97 -0.46
C HIS A 554 -25.33 -12.56 -0.42
N LEU A 555 -25.03 -13.38 -1.42
CA LEU A 555 -23.74 -14.01 -1.61
C LEU A 555 -22.81 -13.08 -2.40
N VAL A 556 -21.77 -12.59 -1.76
CA VAL A 556 -20.75 -11.72 -2.35
C VAL A 556 -19.46 -12.51 -2.50
N GLY A 557 -18.91 -12.59 -3.71
CA GLY A 557 -17.70 -13.36 -3.97
C GLY A 557 -17.05 -12.97 -5.29
N ALA A 558 -16.25 -13.86 -5.88
CA ALA A 558 -15.68 -13.67 -7.20
C ALA A 558 -16.34 -14.63 -8.21
N GLN A 559 -17.67 -14.76 -8.13
CA GLN A 559 -18.46 -15.78 -8.83
C GLN A 559 -18.26 -15.74 -10.34
N GLU A 560 -18.29 -14.55 -10.95
CA GLU A 560 -18.15 -14.37 -12.39
C GLU A 560 -16.71 -14.54 -12.83
N ALA A 561 -15.78 -13.95 -12.08
CA ALA A 561 -14.35 -14.06 -12.34
C ALA A 561 -13.83 -15.50 -12.24
N ASN A 562 -14.45 -16.31 -11.39
CA ASN A 562 -14.09 -17.71 -11.19
C ASN A 562 -15.00 -18.69 -11.93
N TYR A 563 -16.07 -18.26 -12.61
CA TYR A 563 -17.03 -19.18 -13.22
C TYR A 563 -16.40 -20.11 -14.28
N PRO A 564 -16.73 -21.42 -14.32
CA PRO A 564 -17.66 -22.17 -13.45
C PRO A 564 -16.99 -22.81 -12.22
N TRP A 565 -15.75 -22.46 -11.91
CA TRP A 565 -15.03 -22.89 -10.71
C TRP A 565 -15.23 -21.88 -9.55
N GLY A 566 -14.65 -22.14 -8.38
CA GLY A 566 -14.85 -21.31 -7.20
C GLY A 566 -15.82 -21.92 -6.19
N PHE A 567 -15.42 -21.81 -4.92
CA PHE A 567 -16.14 -22.36 -3.78
C PHE A 567 -17.52 -21.68 -3.60
N GLU A 568 -17.57 -20.38 -3.82
CA GLU A 568 -18.77 -19.55 -3.76
C GLU A 568 -19.88 -20.02 -4.73
N ASN A 569 -19.50 -20.48 -5.93
CA ASN A 569 -20.45 -20.99 -6.92
C ASN A 569 -21.12 -22.30 -6.48
N ARG A 570 -20.55 -23.03 -5.51
CA ARG A 570 -21.13 -24.27 -4.96
C ARG A 570 -22.16 -24.03 -3.87
N LEU A 571 -22.33 -22.79 -3.42
CA LEU A 571 -23.24 -22.46 -2.32
C LEU A 571 -24.66 -22.14 -2.82
N ILE A 572 -24.83 -21.72 -4.07
CA ILE A 572 -26.11 -21.23 -4.62
C ILE A 572 -27.19 -22.32 -4.59
N ALA A 573 -26.99 -23.43 -5.31
CA ALA A 573 -28.00 -24.48 -5.41
C ALA A 573 -28.36 -25.12 -4.04
N PRO A 574 -27.40 -25.38 -3.13
CA PRO A 574 -27.72 -25.81 -1.77
C PRO A 574 -28.50 -24.78 -0.93
N LEU A 575 -28.21 -23.47 -1.06
CA LEU A 575 -28.99 -22.41 -0.39
C LEU A 575 -30.44 -22.39 -0.90
N GLU A 576 -30.64 -22.51 -2.22
CA GLU A 576 -31.96 -22.59 -2.84
C GLU A 576 -32.72 -23.85 -2.39
N ALA A 577 -32.03 -24.99 -2.30
CA ALA A 577 -32.61 -26.25 -1.79
C ALA A 577 -32.97 -26.18 -0.29
N LEU A 578 -32.36 -25.26 0.47
CA LEU A 578 -32.72 -24.96 1.85
C LEU A 578 -33.84 -23.89 1.96
N GLY A 579 -34.37 -23.41 0.83
CA GLY A 579 -35.51 -22.49 0.76
C GLY A 579 -35.13 -21.00 0.70
N TYR A 580 -33.84 -20.66 0.56
CA TYR A 580 -33.38 -19.27 0.48
C TYR A 580 -33.40 -18.74 -0.95
N ARG A 581 -33.78 -17.48 -1.11
CA ARG A 581 -33.48 -16.73 -2.34
C ARG A 581 -32.02 -16.27 -2.29
N VAL A 582 -31.27 -16.42 -3.37
CA VAL A 582 -29.86 -15.99 -3.43
C VAL A 582 -29.72 -14.77 -4.32
N ILE A 583 -29.16 -13.68 -3.79
CA ILE A 583 -28.63 -12.56 -4.58
C ILE A 583 -27.14 -12.83 -4.73
N SER A 584 -26.63 -12.88 -5.96
CA SER A 584 -25.20 -13.08 -6.24
C SER A 584 -24.56 -11.76 -6.65
N THR A 585 -23.36 -11.46 -6.17
CA THR A 585 -22.60 -10.28 -6.57
C THR A 585 -21.12 -10.57 -6.63
N ASP A 586 -20.53 -10.39 -7.81
CA ASP A 586 -19.08 -10.41 -7.98
C ASP A 586 -18.47 -9.07 -7.57
N TYR A 587 -17.79 -9.00 -6.43
CA TYR A 587 -17.24 -7.74 -5.91
C TYR A 587 -16.06 -7.22 -6.73
N ARG A 588 -15.42 -8.04 -7.58
CA ARG A 588 -14.29 -7.64 -8.41
C ARG A 588 -14.76 -6.92 -9.67
N GLN A 589 -15.88 -7.37 -10.23
CA GLN A 589 -16.53 -6.72 -11.39
C GLN A 589 -17.34 -5.48 -10.98
N HIS A 590 -18.00 -5.55 -9.82
CA HIS A 590 -18.93 -4.52 -9.35
C HIS A 590 -18.32 -3.56 -8.33
N ARG A 591 -17.03 -3.25 -8.40
CA ARG A 591 -16.36 -2.37 -7.40
C ARG A 591 -16.98 -0.97 -7.31
N HIS A 592 -17.45 -0.44 -8.43
CA HIS A 592 -17.96 0.93 -8.54
C HIS A 592 -19.36 1.10 -7.93
N ASP A 593 -20.17 0.03 -7.92
CA ASP A 593 -21.56 0.00 -7.43
C ASP A 593 -21.75 -0.98 -6.25
N LEU A 594 -20.67 -1.55 -5.70
CA LEU A 594 -20.72 -2.53 -4.61
C LEU A 594 -21.45 -2.00 -3.37
N ALA A 595 -21.29 -0.71 -3.07
CA ALA A 595 -21.93 -0.06 -1.93
C ALA A 595 -23.46 -0.09 -2.02
N GLU A 596 -24.01 0.14 -3.21
CA GLU A 596 -25.45 0.08 -3.46
C GLU A 596 -25.94 -1.37 -3.45
N ARG A 597 -25.16 -2.27 -4.05
CA ARG A 597 -25.51 -3.70 -4.12
C ARG A 597 -25.61 -4.34 -2.74
N ILE A 598 -24.64 -4.10 -1.86
CA ILE A 598 -24.62 -4.67 -0.50
C ILE A 598 -25.77 -4.15 0.38
N GLN A 599 -26.35 -2.99 0.03
CA GLN A 599 -27.50 -2.44 0.73
C GLN A 599 -28.84 -3.07 0.30
N GLN A 600 -28.84 -3.98 -0.68
CA GLN A 600 -30.08 -4.68 -1.07
C GLN A 600 -30.70 -5.43 0.11
N PRO A 601 -32.03 -5.47 0.22
CA PRO A 601 -32.70 -6.20 1.29
C PRO A 601 -32.33 -7.69 1.29
N ALA A 602 -31.64 -8.12 2.34
CA ALA A 602 -31.24 -9.50 2.57
C ALA A 602 -31.34 -9.84 4.06
N SER A 603 -31.49 -11.12 4.38
CA SER A 603 -31.46 -11.66 5.75
C SER A 603 -30.04 -11.88 6.26
N LEU A 604 -29.08 -12.06 5.33
CA LEU A 604 -27.67 -12.32 5.61
C LEU A 604 -26.83 -11.86 4.41
N VAL A 605 -25.73 -11.15 4.64
CA VAL A 605 -24.66 -10.97 3.65
C VAL A 605 -23.56 -11.99 3.93
N LEU A 606 -23.36 -12.92 3.01
CA LEU A 606 -22.30 -13.92 3.07
C LEU A 606 -21.20 -13.54 2.06
N VAL A 607 -20.02 -13.21 2.57
CA VAL A 607 -18.85 -12.86 1.76
C VAL A 607 -17.89 -14.05 1.68
N CYS A 608 -17.55 -14.44 0.45
CA CYS A 608 -16.54 -15.45 0.15
C CYS A 608 -15.34 -14.75 -0.52
N ARG A 609 -14.15 -14.81 0.11
CA ARG A 609 -12.95 -14.06 -0.30
C ARG A 609 -13.22 -12.55 -0.40
N GLY A 610 -13.16 -11.85 0.73
CA GLY A 610 -13.57 -10.44 0.84
C GLY A 610 -12.46 -9.41 0.68
N GLU A 611 -11.28 -9.77 0.17
CA GLU A 611 -10.10 -8.90 0.15
C GLU A 611 -10.36 -7.59 -0.64
N GLY A 612 -9.95 -6.46 -0.05
CA GLY A 612 -10.06 -5.14 -0.68
C GLY A 612 -11.47 -4.52 -0.69
N ILE A 613 -12.49 -5.17 -0.12
CA ILE A 613 -13.80 -4.54 0.10
C ILE A 613 -13.67 -3.50 1.22
N ASP A 614 -14.11 -2.26 0.97
CA ASP A 614 -14.06 -1.19 1.96
C ASP A 614 -14.86 -1.56 3.23
N PRO A 615 -14.26 -1.44 4.43
CA PRO A 615 -14.94 -1.73 5.70
C PRO A 615 -16.26 -0.98 5.88
N ARG A 616 -16.39 0.23 5.33
CA ARG A 616 -17.61 1.05 5.40
C ARG A 616 -18.75 0.42 4.61
N ILE A 617 -18.45 -0.21 3.49
CA ILE A 617 -19.45 -0.92 2.67
C ILE A 617 -19.98 -2.14 3.45
N ILE A 618 -19.10 -2.92 4.06
CA ILE A 618 -19.50 -4.09 4.88
C ILE A 618 -20.38 -3.63 6.05
N ARG A 619 -19.97 -2.58 6.77
CA ARG A 619 -20.75 -2.03 7.90
C ARG A 619 -22.09 -1.41 7.50
N ALA A 620 -22.23 -0.99 6.25
CA ALA A 620 -23.48 -0.43 5.73
C ALA A 620 -24.52 -1.50 5.35
N ALA A 621 -24.15 -2.78 5.38
CA ALA A 621 -25.10 -3.86 5.12
C ALA A 621 -26.30 -3.79 6.09
N PRO A 622 -27.54 -3.96 5.61
CA PRO A 622 -28.75 -3.82 6.42
C PRO A 622 -29.01 -5.02 7.35
N CYS A 623 -28.16 -6.04 7.29
CA CYS A 623 -28.30 -7.30 8.01
C CYS A 623 -26.92 -7.84 8.44
N PRO A 624 -26.85 -8.92 9.25
CA PRO A 624 -25.58 -9.48 9.66
C PRO A 624 -24.66 -9.85 8.49
N THR A 625 -23.36 -9.66 8.69
CA THR A 625 -22.32 -9.93 7.70
C THR A 625 -21.41 -11.06 8.17
N VAL A 626 -21.25 -12.07 7.32
CA VAL A 626 -20.40 -13.23 7.58
C VAL A 626 -19.32 -13.31 6.51
N LEU A 627 -18.05 -13.36 6.92
CA LEU A 627 -16.95 -13.70 6.03
C LEU A 627 -16.65 -15.20 6.16
N TRP A 628 -16.71 -15.95 5.06
CA TRP A 628 -16.18 -17.32 5.01
C TRP A 628 -14.89 -17.33 4.20
N TYR A 629 -13.76 -17.39 4.90
CA TYR A 629 -12.44 -17.22 4.32
C TYR A 629 -11.77 -18.58 4.07
N ALA A 630 -11.61 -18.90 2.78
CA ALA A 630 -11.15 -20.19 2.29
C ALA A 630 -9.65 -20.27 1.97
N GLU A 631 -8.88 -19.19 2.22
CA GLU A 631 -7.45 -19.15 1.90
C GLU A 631 -6.57 -19.44 3.11
N GLN A 632 -5.49 -20.19 2.87
CA GLN A 632 -4.53 -20.57 3.89
C GLN A 632 -3.79 -19.34 4.43
N LEU A 633 -3.97 -19.02 5.71
CA LEU A 633 -3.26 -17.93 6.39
C LEU A 633 -2.05 -18.44 7.18
N GLY A 634 -1.91 -19.74 7.41
CA GLY A 634 -0.87 -20.32 8.25
C GLY A 634 -1.07 -20.03 9.74
N THR A 635 -0.33 -20.74 10.60
CA THR A 635 -0.42 -20.56 12.06
C THR A 635 0.26 -19.27 12.53
N PRO A 636 -0.02 -18.77 13.75
CA PRO A 636 0.58 -17.53 14.26
C PRO A 636 2.11 -17.49 14.16
N ASP A 637 2.77 -18.63 14.35
CA ASP A 637 4.24 -18.75 14.41
C ASP A 637 4.85 -19.20 13.07
N ALA A 638 4.01 -19.60 12.11
CA ALA A 638 4.46 -20.00 10.79
C ALA A 638 4.51 -18.81 9.83
N ALA A 639 5.62 -18.69 9.11
CA ALA A 639 5.83 -17.66 8.09
C ALA A 639 6.13 -18.31 6.74
N ASP A 640 5.17 -18.24 5.82
CA ASP A 640 5.46 -18.25 4.39
C ASP A 640 5.00 -16.90 3.79
N ALA A 641 5.71 -16.43 2.75
CA ALA A 641 5.51 -15.08 2.22
C ALA A 641 4.09 -14.84 1.71
N ALA A 642 3.48 -15.87 1.08
CA ALA A 642 2.16 -15.78 0.49
C ALA A 642 1.06 -15.74 1.59
N ALA A 643 1.24 -16.46 2.69
CA ALA A 643 0.37 -16.41 3.85
C ALA A 643 0.44 -15.02 4.51
N MET A 644 1.63 -14.42 4.61
CA MET A 644 1.79 -13.08 5.16
C MET A 644 1.09 -12.01 4.31
N GLU A 645 1.22 -12.10 2.98
CA GLU A 645 0.51 -11.23 2.04
C GLU A 645 -1.02 -11.31 2.22
N ARG A 646 -1.58 -12.53 2.32
CA ARG A 646 -3.02 -12.70 2.56
C ARG A 646 -3.46 -12.17 3.93
N ARG A 647 -2.66 -12.34 4.98
CA ARG A 647 -2.91 -11.74 6.29
C ARG A 647 -2.98 -10.22 6.18
N HIS A 648 -2.07 -9.61 5.42
CA HIS A 648 -2.02 -8.17 5.18
C HIS A 648 -3.27 -7.68 4.43
N GLU A 649 -3.67 -8.36 3.36
CA GLU A 649 -4.89 -8.00 2.61
C GLU A 649 -6.13 -8.12 3.48
N LEU A 650 -6.22 -9.16 4.30
CA LEU A 650 -7.37 -9.44 5.14
C LEU A 650 -7.48 -8.47 6.34
N ALA A 651 -6.35 -8.01 6.89
CA ALA A 651 -6.32 -7.03 8.00
C ALA A 651 -7.12 -5.76 7.70
N PHE A 652 -7.21 -5.38 6.42
CA PHE A 652 -7.91 -4.18 5.97
C PHE A 652 -9.39 -4.14 6.39
N ASN A 653 -10.09 -5.27 6.34
CA ASN A 653 -11.55 -5.28 6.50
C ASN A 653 -12.13 -6.38 7.38
N ILE A 654 -11.30 -7.30 7.87
CA ILE A 654 -11.74 -8.40 8.72
C ILE A 654 -12.52 -7.95 9.96
N GLY A 655 -12.13 -6.83 10.57
CA GLY A 655 -12.83 -6.24 11.73
C GLY A 655 -14.17 -5.55 11.39
N ALA A 656 -14.59 -5.58 10.13
CA ALA A 656 -15.87 -5.07 9.68
C ALA A 656 -17.00 -6.11 9.75
N PHE A 657 -16.66 -7.40 9.68
CA PHE A 657 -17.61 -8.50 9.69
C PHE A 657 -18.15 -8.81 11.08
N ASP A 658 -19.40 -9.24 11.16
CA ASP A 658 -20.03 -9.67 12.42
C ASP A 658 -19.57 -11.07 12.86
N LEU A 659 -19.22 -11.91 11.89
CA LEU A 659 -18.67 -13.25 12.10
C LEU A 659 -17.68 -13.58 11.00
N VAL A 660 -16.53 -14.12 11.39
CA VAL A 660 -15.51 -14.64 10.49
C VAL A 660 -15.42 -16.15 10.66
N LEU A 661 -15.55 -16.87 9.56
CA LEU A 661 -15.47 -18.32 9.49
C LEU A 661 -14.15 -18.69 8.82
N SER A 662 -13.27 -19.30 9.61
CA SER A 662 -12.03 -19.87 9.10
C SER A 662 -12.30 -21.25 8.52
N HIS A 663 -11.81 -21.52 7.30
CA HIS A 663 -11.78 -22.88 6.77
C HIS A 663 -10.83 -23.82 7.55
N ASP A 664 -9.88 -23.25 8.29
CA ASP A 664 -8.82 -23.96 8.99
C ASP A 664 -8.79 -23.59 10.49
N GLU A 665 -8.93 -24.59 11.35
CA GLU A 665 -9.01 -24.42 12.80
C GLU A 665 -7.71 -23.85 13.39
N GLY A 666 -6.55 -24.17 12.80
CA GLY A 666 -5.26 -23.67 13.25
C GLY A 666 -5.08 -22.16 13.09
N ASN A 667 -5.92 -21.52 12.27
CA ASN A 667 -5.81 -20.10 11.94
C ASN A 667 -6.69 -19.21 12.83
N LEU A 668 -7.54 -19.77 13.70
CA LEU A 668 -8.49 -18.98 14.50
C LEU A 668 -7.84 -17.82 15.25
N GLU A 669 -6.67 -18.06 15.84
CA GLU A 669 -5.91 -17.03 16.55
C GLU A 669 -5.33 -15.96 15.61
N VAL A 670 -4.96 -16.33 14.38
CA VAL A 670 -4.52 -15.37 13.36
C VAL A 670 -5.66 -14.41 13.02
N TYR A 671 -6.87 -14.89 12.77
CA TYR A 671 -8.02 -14.00 12.50
C TYR A 671 -8.31 -13.06 13.68
N ARG A 672 -8.18 -13.52 14.93
CA ARG A 672 -8.34 -12.66 16.11
C ARG A 672 -7.28 -11.55 16.16
N ARG A 673 -6.00 -11.90 15.93
CA ARG A 673 -4.89 -10.93 15.88
C ARG A 673 -5.06 -9.90 14.76
N LEU A 674 -5.65 -10.31 13.64
CA LEU A 674 -5.99 -9.41 12.53
C LEU A 674 -7.20 -8.50 12.82
N GLY A 675 -7.89 -8.68 13.97
CA GLY A 675 -8.96 -7.78 14.42
C GLY A 675 -10.38 -8.33 14.24
N ALA A 676 -10.55 -9.62 13.93
CA ALA A 676 -11.88 -10.24 13.90
C ALA A 676 -12.51 -10.27 15.30
N GLN A 677 -13.78 -9.87 15.39
CA GLN A 677 -14.48 -9.81 16.68
C GLN A 677 -15.04 -11.16 17.13
N ARG A 678 -15.57 -11.93 16.17
CA ARG A 678 -16.10 -13.27 16.37
C ARG A 678 -15.51 -14.16 15.29
N VAL A 679 -14.84 -15.21 15.72
CA VAL A 679 -14.21 -16.19 14.82
C VAL A 679 -14.70 -17.57 15.19
N ALA A 680 -15.17 -18.32 14.20
CA ALA A 680 -15.48 -19.73 14.34
C ALA A 680 -14.81 -20.53 13.21
N TRP A 681 -14.59 -21.81 13.46
CA TRP A 681 -14.10 -22.73 12.45
C TRP A 681 -15.28 -23.31 11.68
N LEU A 682 -15.19 -23.31 10.35
CA LEU A 682 -16.11 -24.00 9.46
C LEU A 682 -15.36 -24.46 8.21
N SER A 683 -15.10 -25.76 8.12
CA SER A 683 -14.34 -26.34 7.02
C SER A 683 -15.03 -26.16 5.66
N THR A 684 -14.23 -25.85 4.64
CA THR A 684 -14.66 -25.79 3.24
C THR A 684 -14.57 -27.14 2.52
N ALA A 685 -14.02 -28.18 3.18
CA ALA A 685 -14.04 -29.54 2.67
C ALA A 685 -15.48 -30.08 2.68
N ALA A 686 -16.14 -29.91 1.53
CA ALA A 686 -17.52 -30.31 1.30
C ALA A 686 -17.74 -30.74 -0.14
N VAL A 687 -18.72 -31.62 -0.34
CA VAL A 687 -19.04 -32.17 -1.66
C VAL A 687 -20.45 -31.82 -2.13
N ASP A 688 -20.61 -31.74 -3.45
CA ASP A 688 -21.90 -31.81 -4.15
C ASP A 688 -22.13 -33.25 -4.65
N PRO A 689 -23.05 -34.03 -4.03
CA PRO A 689 -23.33 -35.41 -4.43
C PRO A 689 -23.91 -35.57 -5.83
N ALA A 690 -24.46 -34.50 -6.44
CA ALA A 690 -24.95 -34.54 -7.82
C ALA A 690 -23.79 -34.50 -8.83
N VAL A 691 -22.59 -34.11 -8.38
CA VAL A 691 -21.39 -33.98 -9.21
C VAL A 691 -20.36 -35.05 -8.90
N HIS A 692 -20.12 -35.30 -7.61
CA HIS A 692 -19.11 -36.25 -7.15
C HIS A 692 -19.80 -37.48 -6.59
N GLY A 693 -19.55 -38.60 -7.24
CA GLY A 693 -20.15 -39.88 -6.90
C GLY A 693 -19.39 -41.01 -7.55
N VAL A 694 -19.65 -42.22 -7.07
CA VAL A 694 -19.03 -43.44 -7.59
C VAL A 694 -19.54 -43.70 -9.00
N LEU A 695 -18.60 -43.87 -9.93
CA LEU A 695 -18.85 -44.25 -11.31
C LEU A 695 -18.23 -45.63 -11.56
N ASP A 696 -18.94 -46.48 -12.32
CA ASP A 696 -18.41 -47.77 -12.74
C ASP A 696 -17.44 -47.58 -13.93
N LEU A 697 -16.21 -47.18 -13.62
CA LEU A 697 -15.15 -46.91 -14.59
C LEU A 697 -13.91 -47.77 -14.32
N PRO A 698 -13.21 -48.25 -15.37
CA PRO A 698 -11.98 -49.00 -15.19
C PRO A 698 -10.86 -48.12 -14.60
N LYS A 699 -10.09 -48.65 -13.65
CA LYS A 699 -8.92 -47.98 -13.09
C LYS A 699 -7.80 -47.88 -14.14
N ARG A 700 -7.59 -46.68 -14.71
CA ARG A 700 -6.57 -46.38 -15.72
C ARG A 700 -5.26 -45.86 -15.15
N TYR A 701 -5.31 -45.21 -13.98
CA TYR A 701 -4.17 -44.54 -13.39
C TYR A 701 -3.80 -45.17 -12.04
N ASP A 702 -2.51 -45.46 -11.85
CA ASP A 702 -2.03 -46.01 -10.57
C ASP A 702 -2.03 -44.92 -9.50
N VAL A 703 -1.40 -43.78 -9.77
CA VAL A 703 -1.34 -42.64 -8.85
C VAL A 703 -1.70 -41.37 -9.60
N THR A 704 -2.55 -40.53 -9.04
CA THR A 704 -3.00 -39.27 -9.68
C THR A 704 -2.85 -38.09 -8.74
N PHE A 705 -2.26 -37.00 -9.23
CA PHE A 705 -2.27 -35.71 -8.57
C PHE A 705 -3.05 -34.71 -9.44
N VAL A 706 -3.97 -33.98 -8.82
CA VAL A 706 -4.77 -32.93 -9.48
C VAL A 706 -4.57 -31.59 -8.79
N GLY A 707 -3.99 -30.63 -9.50
CA GLY A 707 -3.82 -29.27 -9.00
C GLY A 707 -2.62 -28.54 -9.58
N THR A 708 -2.42 -27.30 -9.14
CA THR A 708 -1.27 -26.47 -9.54
C THR A 708 0.04 -27.08 -9.03
N VAL A 709 1.02 -27.22 -9.92
CA VAL A 709 2.36 -27.73 -9.62
C VAL A 709 3.25 -26.56 -9.20
N THR A 710 3.35 -26.34 -7.88
CA THR A 710 4.31 -25.39 -7.27
C THR A 710 5.73 -26.00 -7.26
N PRO A 711 6.80 -25.22 -7.04
CA PRO A 711 8.16 -25.77 -6.93
C PRO A 711 8.28 -26.91 -5.89
N ARG A 712 7.62 -26.74 -4.73
CA ARG A 712 7.52 -27.78 -3.69
C ARG A 712 6.84 -29.04 -4.20
N ARG A 713 5.64 -28.90 -4.79
CA ARG A 713 4.89 -30.05 -5.33
C ARG A 713 5.65 -30.72 -6.48
N ALA A 714 6.33 -29.96 -7.33
CA ALA A 714 7.17 -30.50 -8.41
C ALA A 714 8.24 -31.44 -7.85
N GLN A 715 8.97 -31.01 -6.81
CA GLN A 715 10.00 -31.82 -6.17
C GLN A 715 9.44 -33.15 -5.63
N ILE A 716 8.31 -33.11 -4.93
CA ILE A 716 7.66 -34.31 -4.38
C ILE A 716 7.18 -35.23 -5.51
N LEU A 717 6.50 -34.68 -6.52
CA LEU A 717 5.93 -35.44 -7.63
C LEU A 717 7.00 -36.02 -8.56
N ASP A 718 8.13 -35.33 -8.74
CA ASP A 718 9.27 -35.81 -9.54
C ASP A 718 9.99 -36.94 -8.83
N ALA A 719 10.19 -36.85 -7.51
CA ALA A 719 10.72 -37.95 -6.71
C ALA A 719 9.78 -39.18 -6.78
N LEU A 720 8.47 -38.96 -6.62
CA LEU A 720 7.48 -40.03 -6.68
C LEU A 720 7.45 -40.74 -8.05
N ALA A 721 7.53 -39.96 -9.14
CA ALA A 721 7.50 -40.48 -10.51
C ALA A 721 8.69 -41.40 -10.85
N GLN A 722 9.79 -41.34 -10.10
CA GLN A 722 10.93 -42.25 -10.30
C GLN A 722 10.60 -43.71 -9.91
N ARG A 723 9.57 -43.94 -9.09
CA ARG A 723 9.24 -45.25 -8.53
C ARG A 723 7.82 -45.75 -8.85
N CYS A 724 6.94 -44.91 -9.39
CA CYS A 724 5.59 -45.32 -9.78
C CYS A 724 5.05 -44.54 -10.99
N ARG A 725 4.01 -45.09 -11.64
CA ARG A 725 3.30 -44.42 -12.74
C ARG A 725 2.38 -43.32 -12.19
N LEU A 726 2.90 -42.09 -12.20
CA LEU A 726 2.19 -40.90 -11.73
C LEU A 726 1.51 -40.15 -12.90
N HIS A 727 0.21 -39.95 -12.79
CA HIS A 727 -0.56 -39.07 -13.66
C HIS A 727 -0.73 -37.69 -13.02
N ARG A 728 -0.36 -36.63 -13.75
CA ARG A 728 -0.54 -35.24 -13.33
C ARG A 728 -1.62 -34.62 -14.20
N ALA A 729 -2.65 -34.05 -13.60
CA ALA A 729 -3.74 -33.44 -14.35
C ALA A 729 -4.10 -32.06 -13.77
N ASN A 730 -4.58 -31.18 -14.64
CA ASN A 730 -5.15 -29.89 -14.25
C ASN A 730 -6.56 -29.78 -14.85
N VAL A 731 -7.56 -30.30 -14.12
CA VAL A 731 -8.94 -30.47 -14.61
C VAL A 731 -9.87 -29.51 -13.89
N TRP A 732 -10.57 -28.68 -14.65
CA TRP A 732 -11.50 -27.65 -14.13
C TRP A 732 -12.98 -28.03 -14.27
N ASN A 733 -13.30 -28.98 -15.16
CA ASN A 733 -14.67 -29.47 -15.33
C ASN A 733 -15.01 -30.47 -14.21
N PRO A 734 -16.05 -30.23 -13.40
CA PRO A 734 -16.34 -31.08 -12.23
C PRO A 734 -16.72 -32.52 -12.56
N ARG A 735 -17.39 -32.77 -13.69
CA ARG A 735 -17.74 -34.14 -14.11
C ARG A 735 -16.53 -34.88 -14.64
N ALA A 736 -15.67 -34.21 -15.41
CA ALA A 736 -14.41 -34.79 -15.86
C ALA A 736 -13.47 -35.08 -14.68
N LEU A 737 -13.50 -34.21 -13.66
CA LEU A 737 -12.76 -34.39 -12.42
C LEU A 737 -13.26 -35.63 -11.64
N ASN A 738 -14.57 -35.77 -11.49
CA ASN A 738 -15.16 -36.96 -10.85
C ASN A 738 -14.82 -38.25 -11.62
N ALA A 739 -14.86 -38.23 -12.95
CA ALA A 739 -14.45 -39.35 -13.78
C ALA A 739 -12.97 -39.71 -13.57
N LEU A 740 -12.08 -38.71 -13.56
CA LEU A 740 -10.65 -38.91 -13.32
C LEU A 740 -10.40 -39.59 -11.96
N TYR A 741 -11.05 -39.13 -10.88
CA TYR A 741 -10.92 -39.77 -9.57
C TYR A 741 -11.40 -41.22 -9.58
N ASN A 742 -12.50 -41.50 -10.27
CA ASN A 742 -13.02 -42.86 -10.42
C ASN A 742 -12.08 -43.75 -11.26
N GLU A 743 -11.35 -43.19 -12.22
CA GLU A 743 -10.32 -43.90 -13.02
C GLU A 743 -8.97 -44.06 -12.29
N SER A 744 -8.77 -43.43 -11.13
CA SER A 744 -7.53 -43.51 -10.34
C SER A 744 -7.61 -44.57 -9.24
N LYS A 745 -6.52 -45.33 -9.03
CA LYS A 745 -6.38 -46.21 -7.86
C LYS A 745 -6.06 -45.39 -6.61
N ILE A 746 -5.07 -44.51 -6.69
CA ILE A 746 -4.66 -43.60 -5.62
C ILE A 746 -4.76 -42.16 -6.11
N VAL A 747 -5.39 -41.29 -5.33
CA VAL A 747 -5.36 -39.84 -5.54
C VAL A 747 -4.56 -39.19 -4.42
N LEU A 748 -3.66 -38.28 -4.78
CA LEU A 748 -2.79 -37.56 -3.85
C LEU A 748 -3.34 -36.16 -3.56
N ASN A 749 -3.35 -35.80 -2.29
CA ASN A 749 -3.52 -34.42 -1.82
C ASN A 749 -2.20 -33.94 -1.17
N LEU A 750 -1.53 -33.00 -1.82
CA LEU A 750 -0.28 -32.41 -1.36
C LEU A 750 -0.51 -30.92 -1.08
N HIS A 751 -0.08 -30.41 0.06
CA HIS A 751 -0.26 -29.00 0.46
C HIS A 751 0.52 -28.05 -0.47
N LEU A 752 0.03 -26.81 -0.59
CA LEU A 752 0.67 -25.76 -1.39
C LEU A 752 2.05 -25.36 -0.83
N SER A 753 2.18 -25.32 0.49
CA SER A 753 3.41 -25.05 1.25
C SER A 753 3.64 -26.13 2.32
N ASP A 754 4.65 -25.94 3.17
CA ASP A 754 4.89 -26.83 4.32
C ASP A 754 3.89 -26.61 5.47
N LEU A 755 2.95 -25.69 5.30
CA LEU A 755 1.90 -25.45 6.27
C LEU A 755 0.79 -26.48 6.10
N PRO A 756 0.34 -27.13 7.20
CA PRO A 756 -0.78 -28.06 7.13
C PRO A 756 -2.03 -27.33 6.65
N ASN A 757 -2.88 -28.04 5.90
CA ASN A 757 -4.14 -27.51 5.40
C ASN A 757 -5.21 -28.59 5.34
N THR A 758 -6.48 -28.18 5.35
CA THR A 758 -7.63 -29.03 5.05
C THR A 758 -8.27 -28.51 3.77
N GLU A 759 -7.73 -28.93 2.61
CA GLU A 759 -8.15 -28.45 1.29
C GLU A 759 -9.52 -29.00 0.87
N THR A 760 -10.24 -28.25 0.03
CA THR A 760 -11.54 -28.66 -0.54
C THR A 760 -11.46 -29.99 -1.28
N ARG A 761 -10.29 -30.28 -1.86
CA ARG A 761 -9.97 -31.46 -2.66
C ARG A 761 -10.23 -32.78 -1.93
N ILE A 762 -10.04 -32.81 -0.62
CA ILE A 762 -10.22 -34.01 0.22
C ILE A 762 -11.65 -34.54 0.08
N ALA A 763 -12.64 -33.66 0.20
CA ALA A 763 -14.04 -34.04 0.12
C ALA A 763 -14.47 -34.46 -1.29
N GLU A 764 -13.88 -33.87 -2.34
CA GLU A 764 -14.18 -34.22 -3.74
C GLU A 764 -13.68 -35.63 -4.08
N VAL A 765 -12.46 -35.97 -3.66
CA VAL A 765 -11.86 -37.30 -3.90
C VAL A 765 -12.65 -38.40 -3.19
N LEU A 766 -12.90 -38.20 -1.90
CA LEU A 766 -13.67 -39.15 -1.11
C LEU A 766 -15.14 -39.21 -1.57
N GLY A 767 -15.72 -38.07 -1.96
CA GLY A 767 -17.05 -38.01 -2.56
C GLY A 767 -17.17 -38.75 -3.90
N ALA A 768 -16.09 -38.82 -4.69
CA ALA A 768 -16.02 -39.68 -5.87
C ALA A 768 -15.89 -41.18 -5.55
N GLY A 769 -15.66 -41.53 -4.28
CA GLY A 769 -15.34 -42.89 -3.85
C GLY A 769 -13.93 -43.33 -4.18
N ALA A 770 -13.02 -42.39 -4.42
CA ALA A 770 -11.62 -42.68 -4.69
C ALA A 770 -10.80 -42.75 -3.40
N PHE A 771 -9.74 -43.55 -3.42
CA PHE A 771 -8.82 -43.67 -2.29
C PHE A 771 -7.86 -42.47 -2.24
N LEU A 772 -7.78 -41.85 -1.06
CA LEU A 772 -6.99 -40.65 -0.81
C LEU A 772 -5.75 -40.97 0.04
N ILE A 773 -4.58 -40.58 -0.46
CA ILE A 773 -3.40 -40.35 0.36
C ILE A 773 -3.17 -38.84 0.44
N THR A 774 -3.03 -38.30 1.65
CA THR A 774 -2.81 -36.86 1.89
C THR A 774 -1.61 -36.61 2.78
N GLU A 775 -1.01 -35.43 2.70
CA GLU A 775 -0.18 -34.95 3.82
C GLU A 775 -1.06 -34.74 5.07
N ALA A 776 -0.45 -34.75 6.25
CA ALA A 776 -1.13 -34.54 7.53
C ALA A 776 -2.02 -33.28 7.49
N LEU A 777 -3.29 -33.43 7.89
CA LEU A 777 -4.30 -32.39 7.80
C LEU A 777 -4.23 -31.44 8.99
N SER A 778 -4.60 -30.17 8.78
CA SER A 778 -4.69 -29.19 9.87
C SER A 778 -5.86 -29.45 10.83
N SER A 779 -6.91 -30.12 10.36
CA SER A 779 -8.09 -30.50 11.14
C SER A 779 -8.33 -32.02 11.08
N PRO A 780 -7.49 -32.84 11.76
CA PRO A 780 -7.55 -34.30 11.68
C PRO A 780 -8.81 -34.90 12.30
N HIS A 781 -9.61 -34.13 13.03
CA HIS A 781 -10.89 -34.58 13.58
C HIS A 781 -12.02 -34.61 12.55
N LEU A 782 -11.82 -33.98 11.38
CA LEU A 782 -12.82 -33.94 10.33
C LEU A 782 -13.14 -35.34 9.78
N LEU A 783 -12.12 -36.19 9.66
CA LEU A 783 -12.19 -37.54 9.13
C LEU A 783 -11.17 -38.41 9.88
N ARG A 784 -11.39 -39.72 9.97
CA ARG A 784 -10.51 -40.61 10.70
C ARG A 784 -9.44 -41.21 9.79
N GLU A 785 -8.17 -40.95 10.11
CA GLU A 785 -7.02 -41.59 9.46
C GLU A 785 -7.09 -43.12 9.62
N GLY A 786 -6.69 -43.85 8.57
CA GLY A 786 -6.75 -45.31 8.48
C GLY A 786 -8.17 -45.88 8.26
N GLU A 787 -9.20 -45.13 8.64
CA GLU A 787 -10.60 -45.50 8.40
C GLU A 787 -11.12 -44.92 7.08
N HIS A 788 -10.90 -43.61 6.84
CA HIS A 788 -11.47 -42.85 5.72
C HIS A 788 -10.43 -42.45 4.66
N TYR A 789 -9.19 -42.22 5.07
CA TYR A 789 -8.07 -41.83 4.23
C TYR A 789 -6.75 -42.27 4.88
N VAL A 790 -5.63 -42.13 4.17
CA VAL A 790 -4.29 -42.36 4.73
C VAL A 790 -3.50 -41.06 4.70
N SER A 791 -2.83 -40.70 5.80
CA SER A 791 -1.89 -39.59 5.80
C SER A 791 -0.43 -39.99 5.89
N VAL A 792 0.43 -39.10 5.41
CA VAL A 792 1.88 -39.14 5.61
C VAL A 792 2.35 -37.83 6.25
N PRO A 793 3.48 -37.82 6.98
CA PRO A 793 4.06 -36.58 7.47
C PRO A 793 4.34 -35.59 6.33
N THR A 794 4.08 -34.30 6.58
CA THR A 794 4.26 -33.24 5.59
C THR A 794 5.71 -33.18 5.11
N GLY A 795 5.91 -33.22 3.79
CA GLY A 795 7.24 -33.21 3.16
C GLY A 795 8.01 -34.53 3.21
N ASP A 796 7.49 -35.58 3.86
CA ASP A 796 8.18 -36.88 3.94
C ASP A 796 7.95 -37.72 2.67
N ILE A 797 8.86 -37.53 1.72
CA ILE A 797 8.85 -38.24 0.43
C ILE A 797 9.06 -39.75 0.61
N ALA A 798 9.83 -40.18 1.62
CA ALA A 798 10.09 -41.60 1.85
C ALA A 798 8.83 -42.31 2.35
N ALA A 799 8.16 -41.75 3.36
CA ALA A 799 6.88 -42.25 3.85
C ALA A 799 5.81 -42.27 2.74
N LEU A 800 5.77 -41.23 1.89
CA LEU A 800 4.86 -41.19 0.74
C LEU A 800 5.13 -42.33 -0.26
N HIS A 801 6.39 -42.62 -0.56
CA HIS A 801 6.75 -43.74 -1.42
C HIS A 801 6.32 -45.09 -0.84
N GLU A 802 6.56 -45.30 0.45
CA GLU A 802 6.20 -46.54 1.14
C GLU A 802 4.68 -46.74 1.15
N ALA A 803 3.92 -45.68 1.48
CA ALA A 803 2.46 -45.71 1.47
C ALA A 803 1.90 -46.00 0.06
N VAL A 804 2.41 -45.32 -0.97
CA VAL A 804 2.00 -45.56 -2.36
C VAL A 804 2.29 -46.99 -2.79
N ALA A 805 3.51 -47.49 -2.53
CA ALA A 805 3.88 -48.86 -2.89
C ALA A 805 3.00 -49.90 -2.18
N TYR A 806 2.74 -49.69 -0.89
CA TYR A 806 1.87 -50.55 -0.10
C TYR A 806 0.44 -50.58 -0.67
N TYR A 807 -0.20 -49.43 -0.84
CA TYR A 807 -1.61 -49.39 -1.28
C TYR A 807 -1.82 -49.70 -2.76
N LEU A 808 -0.79 -49.68 -3.59
CA LEU A 808 -0.84 -50.27 -4.94
C LEU A 808 -0.84 -51.80 -4.92
N ALA A 809 -0.27 -52.43 -3.89
CA ALA A 809 -0.24 -53.88 -3.72
C ALA A 809 -1.44 -54.44 -2.93
N HIS A 810 -2.19 -53.60 -2.21
CA HIS A 810 -3.27 -54.00 -1.31
C HIS A 810 -4.65 -53.47 -1.77
N ASP A 811 -5.14 -53.95 -2.91
CA ASP A 811 -6.40 -53.50 -3.53
C ASP A 811 -7.60 -53.57 -2.58
N ALA A 812 -7.82 -54.72 -1.91
CA ALA A 812 -9.02 -54.92 -1.09
C ALA A 812 -9.11 -53.94 0.08
N GLU A 813 -7.98 -53.66 0.73
CA GLU A 813 -7.89 -52.70 1.84
C GLU A 813 -8.10 -51.27 1.35
N ARG A 814 -7.41 -50.90 0.25
CA ARG A 814 -7.53 -49.59 -0.39
C ARG A 814 -8.99 -49.26 -0.73
N GLU A 815 -9.67 -50.17 -1.44
CA GLU A 815 -11.07 -49.98 -1.83
C GLU A 815 -12.02 -49.98 -0.62
N ALA A 816 -11.69 -50.69 0.46
CA ALA A 816 -12.48 -50.66 1.69
C ALA A 816 -12.38 -49.31 2.42
N ILE A 817 -11.18 -48.73 2.49
CA ILE A 817 -10.97 -47.38 3.04
C ILE A 817 -11.71 -46.34 2.18
N ALA A 818 -11.59 -46.42 0.86
CA ALA A 818 -12.27 -45.49 -0.06
C ALA A 818 -13.80 -45.52 0.12
N ARG A 819 -14.41 -46.71 0.26
CA ARG A 819 -15.85 -46.84 0.53
C ARG A 819 -16.28 -46.21 1.85
N ARG A 820 -15.50 -46.40 2.92
CA ARG A 820 -15.78 -45.78 4.23
C ARG A 820 -15.64 -44.26 4.17
N GLY A 821 -14.58 -43.75 3.52
CA GLY A 821 -14.40 -42.32 3.30
C GLY A 821 -15.53 -41.69 2.49
N HIS A 822 -16.01 -42.37 1.44
CA HIS A 822 -17.18 -41.96 0.67
C HIS A 822 -18.44 -41.85 1.53
N ALA A 823 -18.72 -42.90 2.31
CA ALA A 823 -19.87 -42.90 3.21
C ALA A 823 -19.80 -41.76 4.23
N ALA A 824 -18.62 -41.52 4.84
CA ALA A 824 -18.41 -40.45 5.80
C ALA A 824 -18.66 -39.05 5.19
N ILE A 825 -18.15 -38.78 3.99
CA ILE A 825 -18.37 -37.50 3.31
C ILE A 825 -19.85 -37.26 2.99
N LEU A 826 -20.57 -38.27 2.50
CA LEU A 826 -21.99 -38.12 2.19
C LEU A 826 -22.86 -37.97 3.45
N GLN A 827 -22.45 -38.57 4.57
CA GLN A 827 -23.19 -38.51 5.84
C GLN A 827 -23.06 -37.17 6.58
N GLY A 828 -21.97 -36.42 6.39
CA GLY A 828 -21.72 -35.21 7.20
C GLY A 828 -20.97 -34.06 6.53
N HIS A 829 -20.52 -34.21 5.28
CA HIS A 829 -19.62 -33.23 4.64
C HIS A 829 -20.10 -32.84 3.23
N THR A 830 -21.38 -32.56 3.08
CA THR A 830 -21.93 -31.97 1.85
C THR A 830 -22.06 -30.44 2.00
N TYR A 831 -22.16 -29.71 0.90
CA TYR A 831 -22.40 -28.25 0.97
C TYR A 831 -23.68 -27.90 1.72
N ARG A 832 -24.70 -28.79 1.69
CA ARG A 832 -25.92 -28.65 2.49
C ARG A 832 -25.62 -28.67 3.98
N HIS A 833 -24.83 -29.64 4.46
CA HIS A 833 -24.44 -29.73 5.87
C HIS A 833 -23.67 -28.47 6.32
N ARG A 834 -22.69 -28.02 5.53
CA ARG A 834 -21.91 -26.82 5.87
C ARG A 834 -22.74 -25.54 5.92
N LEU A 835 -23.70 -25.39 5.01
CA LEU A 835 -24.60 -24.25 5.05
C LEU A 835 -25.55 -24.29 6.23
N GLN A 836 -26.02 -25.47 6.64
CA GLN A 836 -26.81 -25.59 7.88
C GLN A 836 -25.99 -25.18 9.12
N GLU A 837 -24.71 -25.61 9.20
CA GLU A 837 -23.78 -25.18 10.26
C GLU A 837 -23.54 -23.66 10.21
N LEU A 838 -23.25 -23.10 9.03
CA LEU A 838 -23.06 -21.66 8.82
C LEU A 838 -24.28 -20.86 9.26
N LEU A 839 -25.46 -21.27 8.83
CA LEU A 839 -26.72 -20.58 9.15
C LEU A 839 -27.03 -20.66 10.64
N ALA A 840 -26.72 -21.77 11.31
CA ALA A 840 -26.85 -21.89 12.76
C ALA A 840 -25.89 -20.93 13.50
N LEU A 841 -24.65 -20.82 13.04
CA LEU A 841 -23.69 -19.85 13.59
C LEU A 841 -24.15 -18.41 13.35
N ALA A 842 -24.66 -18.10 12.17
CA ALA A 842 -25.18 -16.78 11.82
C ALA A 842 -26.45 -16.41 12.62
N ALA A 843 -27.31 -17.39 12.92
CA ALA A 843 -28.52 -17.21 13.74
C ALA A 843 -28.20 -16.71 15.17
N SER A 844 -27.00 -16.97 15.67
CA SER A 844 -26.54 -16.52 17.00
C SER A 844 -26.14 -15.04 17.04
N LEU A 845 -26.15 -14.34 15.89
CA LEU A 845 -25.76 -12.93 15.81
C LEU A 845 -26.87 -11.99 16.31
N PRO A 846 -26.53 -10.91 17.03
CA PRO A 846 -27.50 -9.92 17.47
C PRO A 846 -28.26 -9.31 16.29
N GLY A 847 -29.59 -9.28 16.36
CA GLY A 847 -30.44 -8.72 15.29
C GLY A 847 -30.60 -9.62 14.06
N ALA A 848 -30.17 -10.88 14.10
CA ALA A 848 -30.48 -11.84 13.06
C ALA A 848 -31.99 -12.14 13.02
N PRO A 849 -32.64 -12.16 11.84
CA PRO A 849 -34.03 -12.61 11.73
C PRO A 849 -34.15 -14.08 12.13
N ALA A 850 -35.34 -14.49 12.59
CA ALA A 850 -35.63 -15.89 12.89
C ALA A 850 -35.49 -16.74 11.62
N LEU A 851 -34.34 -17.39 11.46
CA LEU A 851 -34.10 -18.33 10.37
C LEU A 851 -35.00 -19.56 10.59
N PRO A 852 -35.57 -20.16 9.52
CA PRO A 852 -36.40 -21.35 9.65
C PRO A 852 -35.64 -22.46 10.39
N ALA A 853 -36.23 -22.99 11.45
CA ALA A 853 -35.62 -24.04 12.27
C ALA A 853 -35.34 -25.29 11.42
N SER A 854 -34.07 -25.68 11.30
CA SER A 854 -33.70 -26.97 10.71
C SER A 854 -33.94 -28.09 11.74
N PRO A 855 -34.42 -29.28 11.34
CA PRO A 855 -34.54 -30.40 12.26
C PRO A 855 -33.14 -30.86 12.71
N GLY A 856 -32.90 -30.79 14.03
CA GLY A 856 -31.87 -31.49 14.80
C GLY A 856 -30.44 -31.52 14.24
N SER A 857 -29.59 -30.59 14.68
CA SER A 857 -28.13 -30.77 14.67
C SER A 857 -27.65 -30.98 16.10
N ALA A 858 -27.20 -32.20 16.39
CA ALA A 858 -26.55 -32.55 17.64
C ALA A 858 -25.04 -32.41 17.47
N TYR A 859 -24.50 -31.19 17.59
CA TYR A 859 -23.08 -30.92 17.89
C TYR A 859 -22.91 -29.43 18.22
N LEU A 860 -23.47 -28.96 19.35
CA LEU A 860 -23.11 -27.65 19.90
C LEU A 860 -23.16 -27.69 21.43
N ALA A 861 -21.97 -27.60 22.03
CA ALA A 861 -21.60 -27.20 23.39
C ALA A 861 -20.65 -28.21 24.05
N GLY A 862 -19.35 -28.00 23.85
CA GLY A 862 -18.30 -28.63 24.66
C GLY A 862 -17.73 -27.59 25.63
N ASP A 863 -18.40 -27.38 26.76
CA ASP A 863 -17.77 -26.79 27.94
C ASP A 863 -16.79 -27.82 28.50
N GLY A 864 -15.55 -27.38 28.74
CA GLY A 864 -14.46 -28.25 29.18
C GLY A 864 -14.72 -28.88 30.55
N THR A 865 -14.84 -30.20 30.60
CA THR A 865 -14.36 -31.06 31.69
C THR A 865 -14.15 -32.49 31.19
N PRO A 866 -13.07 -33.19 31.58
CA PRO A 866 -12.83 -34.58 31.15
C PRO A 866 -13.42 -35.59 32.16
N GLY A 867 -14.17 -36.60 31.68
CA GLY A 867 -14.67 -37.65 32.57
C GLY A 867 -15.41 -38.83 31.90
N ALA A 868 -14.67 -39.92 31.67
CA ALA A 868 -15.04 -41.36 31.70
C ALA A 868 -16.14 -41.96 30.78
N PRO A 869 -16.08 -43.29 30.49
CA PRO A 869 -16.71 -43.91 29.31
C PRO A 869 -18.06 -44.61 29.60
N MET A 870 -18.96 -44.58 28.62
CA MET A 870 -20.13 -45.46 28.47
C MET A 870 -20.31 -45.67 26.97
N GLY A 871 -20.64 -46.83 26.41
CA GLY A 871 -21.32 -48.02 26.88
C GLY A 871 -22.12 -48.52 25.67
N ALA A 872 -22.00 -49.80 25.32
CA ALA A 872 -22.56 -50.40 24.11
C ALA A 872 -24.07 -50.16 23.95
N ILE A 873 -24.53 -49.88 22.72
CA ILE A 873 -25.95 -49.93 22.37
C ILE A 873 -26.12 -50.67 21.04
N SER A 874 -27.05 -51.62 21.11
CA SER A 874 -27.49 -52.64 20.17
C SER A 874 -28.18 -52.13 18.91
N GLU A 875 -28.13 -52.96 17.86
CA GLU A 875 -28.92 -52.88 16.62
C GLU A 875 -30.44 -52.70 16.85
N PRO A 876 -31.14 -52.17 15.84
CA PRO A 876 -32.46 -52.65 15.49
C PRO A 876 -32.52 -53.19 14.06
N ALA A 877 -33.08 -54.39 13.96
CA ALA A 877 -33.44 -55.09 12.75
C ALA A 877 -34.66 -54.47 12.04
N GLY A 878 -34.71 -54.69 10.72
CA GLY A 878 -35.97 -54.87 9.99
C GLY A 878 -36.31 -53.79 8.96
N VAL A 879 -35.94 -54.02 7.70
CA VAL A 879 -36.71 -53.49 6.57
C VAL A 879 -37.00 -54.62 5.58
N VAL A 880 -38.29 -54.77 5.32
CA VAL A 880 -38.96 -55.79 4.52
C VAL A 880 -38.76 -55.51 3.02
N ALA A 881 -38.60 -56.60 2.26
CA ALA A 881 -38.49 -56.63 0.82
C ALA A 881 -39.73 -56.08 0.09
N ALA A 882 -39.51 -55.38 -1.03
CA ALA A 882 -40.50 -55.23 -2.09
C ALA A 882 -39.81 -55.33 -3.45
N THR A 883 -39.97 -56.51 -4.04
CA THR A 883 -39.65 -56.86 -5.43
C THR A 883 -40.56 -56.08 -6.38
N VAL A 884 -40.00 -55.52 -7.46
CA VAL A 884 -40.76 -55.22 -8.67
C VAL A 884 -39.92 -55.69 -9.87
N LEU A 885 -40.47 -56.65 -10.60
CA LEU A 885 -40.01 -57.12 -11.91
C LEU A 885 -41.12 -56.83 -12.94
N VAL A 886 -40.70 -56.28 -14.09
CA VAL A 886 -41.14 -56.63 -15.47
C VAL A 886 -42.54 -56.08 -15.86
N ASP A 887 -42.83 -55.52 -17.05
CA ASP A 887 -42.25 -55.53 -18.40
C ASP A 887 -42.84 -54.33 -19.20
N GLY A 888 -42.27 -54.04 -20.39
CA GLY A 888 -43.10 -53.55 -21.51
C GLY A 888 -42.49 -52.58 -22.52
N SER A 889 -41.96 -53.16 -23.61
CA SER A 889 -41.61 -52.61 -24.95
C SER A 889 -40.42 -51.67 -25.11
#